data_AF-A0A8S0S0N5-F1
#
_entry.id   AF-A0A8S0S0N5-F1
#
_cell.length_a   1.000
_cell.length_b   1.000
_cell.length_c   1.000
_cell.angle_alpha   90.00
_cell.angle_beta   90.00
_cell.angle_gamma   90.00
#
_symmetry.space_group_name_H-M   'P 1'
#
loop_
_entity.id
_entity.type
_entity.pdbx_description
1 polymer ?
#
loop_
_entity_poly.entity_id
_entity_poly.type
_entity_poly.pdbx_seq_one_letter_code
_entity_poly.pdbx_strand_id
1 'polypeptide(L)'
;MIRRIGCVIDQSSRVGREQKIAIQMAVNDFNQLSNCSKLALHIKDLQGKSAQAASTAIELIKHKKVQGIVAALTLEEASLVTELEAVANTPIITIGSAAISPSPLVPQPQSPFLLNTDIVIQMKFAAAIIGHFRWQKVTVIYEQSDSFYADSRLRKQLSKSLKQHNSFVECDLAFPSLSSLPEPEAIIEGKLNNLRSKSSEIFVLLHSSLEFATVLFEKAKKMGIMEKGFVWIAKDDFVNLIEYVEPSFIQNMKGVIGFKMNYEEKTKPFWDFSFKFRRKFRSAYPKEEHPYPSMYALQAYDATLAIVKAMEHSEGEMNSSELINRLSSSDFEGLSGKISFKNGKSVQKSTFQIISVNGKIYIGVQTVPKERKLKIGVPVQSAVKEFVSFRYDQEEKTTSFGGFSVEVFEAAVKLLPYHFPYEFVPFNGTYDEMLIAVYNKRLDAVVADMTILDDRYDYADFSQPYMDCEIVMVVPAKKDLRSSIFIVVTAFEWKLWVVMAALSLSTGAIIFLNEHANDNPEFGGSFPQIIGSMLWFSVTLLSFAQRESIKNNLSRFVLTVWLFVIMIVTASYTAVLSSMMTVPRLQPSIVEVDYLQKTNAIVGCNEEGFIPRYLTDTLKFKEENLKKIGSLSDYKEAFEKKQIAAAFFISPHAKLFLANNSKRFVIAKPSLQVGGLAYVFPKGSSLNADISRAILNMKQRGEINHLEERFLFFSDSSSSDQHMDDLSLYLSHFSGPLIVSSVTTAIVFLIIVVRVIRKRWSIHDSIQSSLMYRRISRWAAFLLVECHARFYPGYFGASIIQRQNNLTNIVSEK
;
A
#
# COMPACT_ATOMS: atom_id res chain seq x y z
N MET A 1 -29.38 -26.26 60.55
CA MET A 1 -29.96 -25.98 59.21
C MET A 1 -29.47 -27.02 58.21
N ILE A 2 -30.34 -27.60 57.36
CA ILE A 2 -29.94 -28.54 56.30
C ILE A 2 -29.98 -27.83 54.95
N ARG A 3 -28.84 -27.75 54.28
CA ARG A 3 -28.66 -27.16 52.96
C ARG A 3 -28.61 -28.25 51.89
N ARG A 4 -29.05 -27.96 50.67
CA ARG A 4 -29.19 -28.98 49.60
C ARG A 4 -28.39 -28.60 48.36
N ILE A 5 -27.54 -29.49 47.88
CA ILE A 5 -26.79 -29.34 46.62
C ILE A 5 -27.25 -30.41 45.64
N GLY A 6 -27.45 -30.00 44.38
CA GLY A 6 -27.75 -30.89 43.27
C GLY A 6 -26.48 -31.26 42.50
N CYS A 7 -26.45 -32.49 41.99
CA CYS A 7 -25.40 -32.98 41.11
C CYS A 7 -26.01 -33.70 39.91
N VAL A 8 -25.59 -33.33 38.71
CA VAL A 8 -26.02 -33.95 37.45
C VAL A 8 -24.77 -34.41 36.70
N ILE A 9 -24.57 -35.72 36.60
CA ILE A 9 -23.35 -36.33 36.05
C ILE A 9 -23.70 -37.61 35.29
N ASP A 10 -22.88 -37.98 34.31
CA ASP A 10 -23.02 -39.24 33.57
C ASP A 10 -22.21 -40.37 34.22
N GLN A 11 -22.88 -41.24 34.97
CA GLN A 11 -22.22 -42.33 35.69
C GLN A 11 -21.85 -43.53 34.78
N SER A 12 -22.32 -43.53 33.53
CA SER A 12 -21.93 -44.54 32.55
C SER A 12 -20.46 -44.39 32.16
N SER A 13 -19.95 -43.16 32.09
CA SER A 13 -18.55 -42.84 31.86
C SER A 13 -17.66 -43.00 33.09
N ARG A 14 -16.39 -43.35 32.88
CA ARG A 14 -15.36 -43.35 33.93
C ARG A 14 -15.21 -41.97 34.58
N VAL A 15 -15.23 -40.91 33.76
CA VAL A 15 -15.14 -39.51 34.21
C VAL A 15 -16.24 -39.18 35.22
N GLY A 16 -17.50 -39.48 34.91
CA GLY A 16 -18.60 -39.18 35.84
C GLY A 16 -18.58 -40.05 37.10
N ARG A 17 -18.08 -41.30 37.03
CA ARG A 17 -17.83 -42.11 38.24
C ARG A 17 -16.84 -41.43 39.19
N GLU A 18 -15.77 -40.83 38.67
CA GLU A 18 -14.78 -40.09 39.49
C GLU A 18 -15.35 -38.81 40.07
N GLN A 19 -16.04 -38.02 39.25
CA GLN A 19 -16.72 -36.79 39.68
C GLN A 19 -17.70 -37.07 40.82
N LYS A 20 -18.49 -38.16 40.73
CA LYS A 20 -19.40 -38.60 41.80
C LYS A 20 -18.70 -38.76 43.15
N ILE A 21 -17.60 -39.52 43.17
CA ILE A 21 -16.86 -39.82 44.40
C ILE A 21 -16.21 -38.54 44.96
N ALA A 22 -15.65 -37.70 44.09
CA ALA A 22 -15.05 -36.43 44.48
C ALA A 22 -16.06 -35.47 45.12
N ILE A 23 -17.26 -35.33 44.52
CA ILE A 23 -18.35 -34.49 45.06
C ILE A 23 -18.80 -35.04 46.41
N GLN A 24 -19.02 -36.36 46.53
CA GLN A 24 -19.37 -36.99 47.80
C GLN A 24 -18.30 -36.77 48.88
N MET A 25 -17.02 -36.77 48.49
CA MET A 25 -15.93 -36.46 49.40
C MET A 25 -15.99 -35.02 49.90
N ALA A 26 -16.13 -34.04 49.00
CA ALA A 26 -16.23 -32.62 49.38
C ALA A 26 -17.41 -32.36 50.33
N VAL A 27 -18.58 -32.96 50.06
CA VAL A 27 -19.76 -32.86 50.93
C VAL A 27 -19.50 -33.48 52.31
N ASN A 28 -18.83 -34.62 52.37
CA ASN A 28 -18.51 -35.29 53.63
C ASN A 28 -17.46 -34.51 54.44
N ASP A 29 -16.40 -34.00 53.78
CA ASP A 29 -15.36 -33.23 54.45
C ASP A 29 -15.97 -31.93 55.04
N PHE A 30 -16.88 -31.27 54.33
CA PHE A 30 -17.64 -30.13 54.87
C PHE A 30 -18.49 -30.48 56.09
N ASN A 31 -19.25 -31.58 56.01
CA ASN A 31 -20.13 -32.03 57.09
C ASN A 31 -19.36 -32.48 58.35
N GLN A 32 -18.09 -32.86 58.21
CA GLN A 32 -17.21 -33.19 59.34
C GLN A 32 -16.61 -31.96 60.00
N LEU A 33 -16.38 -30.88 59.23
CA LEU A 33 -15.79 -29.63 59.71
C LEU A 33 -16.83 -28.66 60.27
N SER A 34 -18.08 -28.73 59.79
CA SER A 34 -19.15 -27.80 60.16
C SER A 34 -19.98 -28.25 61.36
N ASN A 35 -19.96 -27.46 62.43
CA ASN A 35 -20.80 -27.70 63.62
C ASN A 35 -22.24 -27.14 63.50
N CYS A 36 -22.48 -26.14 62.63
CA CYS A 36 -23.74 -25.38 62.59
C CYS A 36 -24.69 -25.73 61.41
N SER A 37 -24.19 -26.38 60.35
CA SER A 37 -24.99 -26.69 59.16
C SER A 37 -24.61 -28.04 58.54
N LYS A 38 -25.61 -28.77 58.02
CA LYS A 38 -25.42 -30.04 57.30
C LYS A 38 -25.80 -29.88 55.84
N LEU A 39 -25.02 -30.47 54.95
CA LEU A 39 -25.22 -30.47 53.51
C LEU A 39 -25.77 -31.83 53.04
N ALA A 40 -26.90 -31.81 52.35
CA ALA A 40 -27.52 -32.96 51.71
C ALA A 40 -27.26 -32.92 50.19
N LEU A 41 -26.75 -34.02 49.64
CA LEU A 41 -26.40 -34.15 48.23
C LEU A 41 -27.48 -34.93 47.47
N HIS A 42 -27.96 -34.38 46.36
CA HIS A 42 -28.89 -35.05 45.44
C HIS A 42 -28.22 -35.29 44.10
N ILE A 43 -27.88 -36.55 43.82
CA ILE A 43 -27.20 -36.96 42.57
C ILE A 43 -28.24 -37.51 41.59
N LYS A 44 -28.20 -37.05 40.34
CA LYS A 44 -28.95 -37.61 39.22
C LYS A 44 -27.98 -38.08 38.13
N ASP A 45 -28.30 -39.24 37.57
CA ASP A 45 -27.52 -39.88 36.51
C ASP A 45 -28.10 -39.54 35.13
N LEU A 46 -27.23 -39.19 34.17
CA LEU A 46 -27.59 -38.89 32.79
C LEU A 46 -27.71 -40.12 31.89
N GLN A 47 -27.11 -41.26 32.28
CA GLN A 47 -27.12 -42.49 31.48
C GLN A 47 -26.75 -42.28 29.99
N GLY A 48 -25.77 -41.41 29.72
CA GLY A 48 -25.34 -41.07 28.35
C GLY A 48 -26.31 -40.23 27.51
N LYS A 49 -27.40 -39.69 28.08
CA LYS A 49 -28.40 -38.87 27.33
C LYS A 49 -28.24 -37.38 27.60
N SER A 50 -27.54 -36.67 26.71
CA SER A 50 -27.28 -35.22 26.79
C SER A 50 -28.57 -34.38 26.81
N ALA A 51 -29.56 -34.69 25.95
CA ALA A 51 -30.82 -33.94 25.87
C ALA A 51 -31.65 -33.91 27.17
N GLN A 52 -31.43 -34.85 28.10
CA GLN A 52 -32.14 -34.91 29.39
C GLN A 52 -31.43 -34.12 30.49
N ALA A 53 -30.23 -33.60 30.23
CA ALA A 53 -29.37 -33.04 31.26
C ALA A 53 -29.89 -31.70 31.81
N ALA A 54 -30.32 -30.79 30.93
CA ALA A 54 -30.97 -29.54 31.32
C ALA A 54 -32.30 -29.79 32.07
N SER A 55 -33.13 -30.71 31.57
CA SER A 55 -34.41 -31.08 32.22
C SER A 55 -34.21 -31.62 33.64
N THR A 56 -33.19 -32.48 33.81
CA THR A 56 -32.83 -33.06 35.12
C THR A 56 -32.32 -32.00 36.10
N ALA A 57 -31.52 -31.03 35.61
CA ALA A 57 -31.08 -29.89 36.41
C ALA A 57 -32.29 -29.06 36.89
N ILE A 58 -33.23 -28.76 35.99
CA ILE A 58 -34.47 -28.04 36.32
C ILE A 58 -35.32 -28.82 37.36
N GLU A 59 -35.41 -30.14 37.24
CA GLU A 59 -36.11 -31.00 38.19
C GLU A 59 -35.52 -30.87 39.61
N LEU A 60 -34.19 -30.89 39.74
CA LEU A 60 -33.51 -30.74 41.03
C LEU A 60 -33.80 -29.37 41.67
N ILE A 61 -33.86 -28.32 40.87
CA ILE A 61 -34.09 -26.95 41.35
C ILE A 61 -35.54 -26.82 41.82
N LYS A 62 -36.50 -27.22 40.99
CA LYS A 62 -37.94 -27.06 41.29
C LYS A 62 -38.43 -28.01 42.37
N HIS A 63 -38.09 -29.31 42.28
CA HIS A 63 -38.69 -30.33 43.16
C HIS A 63 -37.85 -30.62 44.41
N LYS A 64 -36.51 -30.57 44.32
CA LYS A 64 -35.64 -30.82 45.47
C LYS A 64 -35.20 -29.55 46.20
N LYS A 65 -35.50 -28.36 45.64
CA LYS A 65 -35.15 -27.04 46.19
C LYS A 65 -33.66 -26.98 46.53
N VAL A 66 -32.81 -27.37 45.58
CA VAL A 66 -31.35 -27.28 45.74
C VAL A 66 -30.91 -25.81 45.66
N GLN A 67 -29.91 -25.46 46.45
CA GLN A 67 -29.39 -24.09 46.56
C GLN A 67 -28.21 -23.83 45.61
N GLY A 68 -27.62 -24.88 45.03
CA GLY A 68 -26.57 -24.81 44.03
C GLY A 68 -26.43 -26.15 43.31
N ILE A 69 -25.93 -26.12 42.08
CA ILE A 69 -25.74 -27.30 41.24
C ILE A 69 -24.30 -27.41 40.77
N VAL A 70 -23.74 -28.61 40.88
CA VAL A 70 -22.50 -29.00 40.20
C VAL A 70 -22.87 -29.99 39.10
N ALA A 71 -22.64 -29.64 37.84
CA ALA A 71 -23.10 -30.47 36.73
C ALA A 71 -22.08 -30.64 35.61
N ALA A 72 -22.02 -31.84 35.04
CA ALA A 72 -21.25 -32.15 33.83
C ALA A 72 -22.05 -31.78 32.56
N LEU A 73 -22.63 -30.58 32.54
CA LEU A 73 -23.37 -30.05 31.39
C LEU A 73 -22.41 -29.46 30.35
N THR A 74 -22.86 -29.40 29.10
CA THR A 74 -22.26 -28.45 28.14
C THR A 74 -22.69 -27.03 28.49
N LEU A 75 -21.95 -26.02 28.01
CA LEU A 75 -22.32 -24.63 28.26
C LEU A 75 -23.69 -24.27 27.66
N GLU A 76 -24.04 -24.88 26.52
CA GLU A 76 -25.33 -24.67 25.84
C GLU A 76 -26.48 -25.22 26.69
N GLU A 77 -26.33 -26.44 27.22
CA GLU A 77 -27.28 -27.02 28.17
C GLU A 77 -27.41 -26.18 29.43
N ALA A 78 -26.31 -25.66 29.97
CA ALA A 78 -26.32 -24.79 31.14
C ALA A 78 -27.00 -23.44 30.86
N SER A 79 -26.77 -22.85 29.68
CA SER A 79 -27.43 -21.61 29.23
C SER A 79 -28.95 -21.77 29.15
N LEU A 80 -29.43 -22.90 28.59
CA LEU A 80 -30.87 -23.21 28.53
C LEU A 80 -31.50 -23.31 29.93
N VAL A 81 -30.76 -23.83 30.91
CA VAL A 81 -31.24 -23.89 32.31
C VAL A 81 -31.31 -22.49 32.93
N THR A 82 -30.35 -21.61 32.62
CA THR A 82 -30.31 -20.24 33.16
C THR A 82 -31.32 -19.29 32.52
N GLU A 83 -31.77 -19.53 31.28
CA GLU A 83 -32.79 -18.72 30.60
C GLU A 83 -34.19 -18.86 31.21
N LEU A 84 -34.44 -19.92 31.97
CA LEU A 84 -35.72 -20.13 32.64
C LEU A 84 -35.83 -19.27 33.91
N GLU A 85 -36.69 -18.25 33.89
CA GLU A 85 -36.93 -17.33 35.02
C GLU A 85 -37.23 -18.04 36.36
N ALA A 86 -37.90 -19.20 36.32
CA ALA A 86 -38.20 -20.00 37.50
C ALA A 86 -36.96 -20.65 38.17
N VAL A 87 -35.79 -20.55 37.55
CA VAL A 87 -34.56 -21.28 37.86
C VAL A 87 -33.33 -20.35 37.88
N ALA A 88 -33.42 -19.18 37.24
CA ALA A 88 -32.35 -18.19 37.01
C ALA A 88 -31.49 -17.84 38.25
N ASN A 89 -32.08 -17.89 39.44
CA ASN A 89 -31.39 -17.49 40.67
C ASN A 89 -30.50 -18.58 41.31
N THR A 90 -30.48 -19.83 40.82
CA THR A 90 -29.65 -20.90 41.40
C THR A 90 -28.28 -20.98 40.72
N PRO A 91 -27.14 -20.87 41.44
CA PRO A 91 -25.83 -20.98 40.80
C PRO A 91 -25.57 -22.39 40.27
N ILE A 92 -25.12 -22.46 39.02
CA ILE A 92 -24.71 -23.69 38.34
C ILE A 92 -23.22 -23.60 38.07
N ILE A 93 -22.43 -24.52 38.64
CA ILE A 93 -21.02 -24.71 38.30
C ILE A 93 -20.91 -25.87 37.32
N THR A 94 -20.39 -25.59 36.13
CA THR A 94 -20.20 -26.56 35.06
C THR A 94 -18.81 -27.18 35.14
N ILE A 95 -18.77 -28.51 35.20
CA ILE A 95 -17.55 -29.36 35.25
C ILE A 95 -17.44 -30.30 34.02
N GLY A 96 -18.24 -30.06 32.98
CA GLY A 96 -18.22 -30.79 31.71
C GLY A 96 -17.09 -30.36 30.75
N SER A 97 -16.94 -31.10 29.65
CA SER A 97 -16.00 -30.73 28.57
C SER A 97 -16.37 -29.38 27.96
N ALA A 98 -15.37 -28.54 27.70
CA ALA A 98 -15.54 -27.13 27.38
C ALA A 98 -16.22 -26.94 26.01
N ALA A 99 -17.54 -26.69 25.99
CA ALA A 99 -18.20 -26.02 24.89
C ALA A 99 -18.10 -24.49 25.08
N ILE A 100 -17.70 -23.77 24.02
CA ILE A 100 -17.37 -22.33 24.02
C ILE A 100 -18.56 -21.42 24.32
N SER A 101 -18.28 -20.29 24.97
CA SER A 101 -19.15 -19.12 25.22
C SER A 101 -19.96 -18.60 24.02
N PRO A 102 -21.14 -18.01 24.26
CA PRO A 102 -21.77 -17.13 23.28
C PRO A 102 -20.92 -15.87 23.03
N SER A 103 -21.07 -15.32 21.82
CA SER A 103 -20.48 -14.06 21.36
C SER A 103 -20.78 -12.90 22.33
N PRO A 104 -19.90 -11.88 22.49
CA PRO A 104 -20.11 -10.72 23.38
C PRO A 104 -21.17 -9.73 22.88
N LEU A 105 -22.12 -10.16 22.06
CA LEU A 105 -23.14 -9.28 21.48
C LEU A 105 -24.30 -8.98 22.44
N VAL A 106 -24.39 -9.66 23.59
CA VAL A 106 -25.38 -9.36 24.64
C VAL A 106 -24.77 -9.56 26.03
N PRO A 107 -24.71 -8.54 26.90
CA PRO A 107 -24.42 -8.74 28.32
C PRO A 107 -25.65 -9.40 28.97
N GLN A 108 -25.60 -10.70 29.21
CA GLN A 108 -26.61 -11.38 30.03
C GLN A 108 -26.19 -11.37 31.52
N PRO A 109 -27.09 -11.04 32.47
CA PRO A 109 -26.70 -10.82 33.86
C PRO A 109 -26.31 -12.05 34.68
N GLN A 110 -26.53 -13.29 34.20
CA GLN A 110 -26.35 -14.50 35.02
C GLN A 110 -25.82 -15.65 34.17
N SER A 111 -24.49 -15.78 34.06
CA SER A 111 -23.86 -16.90 33.34
C SER A 111 -23.51 -18.04 34.30
N PRO A 112 -23.61 -19.32 33.88
CA PRO A 112 -23.13 -20.45 34.67
C PRO A 112 -21.62 -20.33 34.91
N PHE A 113 -21.16 -20.71 36.10
CA PHE A 113 -19.74 -20.65 36.45
C PHE A 113 -18.98 -21.81 35.80
N LEU A 114 -17.90 -21.50 35.08
CA LEU A 114 -17.07 -22.52 34.41
C LEU A 114 -15.75 -22.72 35.16
N LEU A 115 -15.48 -23.96 35.58
CA LEU A 115 -14.21 -24.34 36.24
C LEU A 115 -13.18 -24.97 35.27
N ASN A 116 -13.56 -25.24 34.02
CA ASN A 116 -12.68 -25.90 33.04
C ASN A 116 -11.75 -24.89 32.32
N THR A 117 -10.65 -25.39 31.75
CA THR A 117 -9.66 -24.55 31.03
C THR A 117 -10.27 -23.94 29.76
N ASP A 118 -9.95 -22.67 29.50
CA ASP A 118 -10.41 -21.99 28.28
C ASP A 118 -9.81 -22.67 27.03
N ILE A 119 -10.68 -23.10 26.12
CA ILE A 119 -10.31 -23.73 24.86
C ILE A 119 -9.39 -22.84 24.02
N VAL A 120 -9.56 -21.52 24.12
CA VAL A 120 -8.72 -20.53 23.42
C VAL A 120 -7.27 -20.71 23.86
N ILE A 121 -7.06 -20.93 25.15
CA ILE A 121 -5.74 -21.15 25.73
C ILE A 121 -5.16 -22.48 25.24
N GLN A 122 -5.96 -23.55 25.22
CA GLN A 122 -5.54 -24.86 24.72
C GLN A 122 -5.13 -24.81 23.24
N MET A 123 -5.92 -24.14 22.39
CA MET A 123 -5.62 -23.99 20.97
C MET A 123 -4.37 -23.13 20.73
N LYS A 124 -4.20 -22.04 21.50
CA LYS A 124 -2.97 -21.24 21.48
C LYS A 124 -1.75 -22.09 21.88
N PHE A 125 -1.89 -22.94 22.89
CA PHE A 125 -0.81 -23.81 23.34
C PHE A 125 -0.42 -24.85 22.27
N ALA A 126 -1.40 -25.54 21.67
CA ALA A 126 -1.16 -26.48 20.57
C ALA A 126 -0.49 -25.80 19.37
N ALA A 127 -0.99 -24.63 18.96
CA ALA A 127 -0.40 -23.85 17.87
C ALA A 127 1.03 -23.38 18.20
N ALA A 128 1.32 -23.10 19.47
CA ALA A 128 2.66 -22.71 19.88
C ALA A 128 3.66 -23.88 19.87
N ILE A 129 3.25 -25.10 20.21
CA ILE A 129 4.09 -26.31 20.03
C ILE A 129 4.45 -26.43 18.55
N ILE A 130 3.45 -26.34 17.66
CA ILE A 130 3.62 -26.43 16.21
C ILE A 130 4.54 -25.31 15.69
N GLY A 131 4.32 -24.08 16.15
CA GLY A 131 5.12 -22.92 15.82
C GLY A 131 6.57 -23.01 16.33
N HIS A 132 6.80 -23.61 17.50
CA HIS A 132 8.13 -23.82 18.07
C HIS A 132 8.98 -24.71 17.15
N PHE A 133 8.40 -25.80 16.65
CA PHE A 133 9.04 -26.71 15.71
C PHE A 133 8.98 -26.23 14.24
N ARG A 134 8.37 -25.06 13.98
CA ARG A 134 8.25 -24.42 12.65
C ARG A 134 7.55 -25.28 11.61
N TRP A 135 6.58 -26.07 12.07
CA TRP A 135 5.77 -26.90 11.22
C TRP A 135 4.70 -26.09 10.49
N GLN A 136 4.62 -26.22 9.17
CA GLN A 136 3.73 -25.37 8.35
C GLN A 136 2.38 -26.02 8.05
N LYS A 137 2.36 -27.32 7.75
CA LYS A 137 1.17 -28.05 7.32
C LYS A 137 0.71 -29.01 8.39
N VAL A 138 -0.54 -28.88 8.82
CA VAL A 138 -1.10 -29.67 9.92
C VAL A 138 -2.38 -30.37 9.45
N THR A 139 -2.53 -31.64 9.79
CA THR A 139 -3.80 -32.37 9.63
C THR A 139 -4.52 -32.46 10.96
N VAL A 140 -5.80 -32.11 10.97
CA VAL A 140 -6.65 -32.12 12.18
C VAL A 140 -7.55 -33.35 12.16
N ILE A 141 -7.54 -34.14 13.23
CA ILE A 141 -8.35 -35.35 13.39
C ILE A 141 -9.28 -35.15 14.59
N TYR A 142 -10.56 -35.46 14.42
CA TYR A 142 -11.52 -35.37 15.52
C TYR A 142 -12.70 -36.35 15.37
N GLU A 143 -13.19 -36.82 16.51
CA GLU A 143 -14.49 -37.48 16.62
C GLU A 143 -15.59 -36.42 16.70
N GLN A 144 -16.67 -36.59 15.93
CA GLN A 144 -17.82 -35.70 15.93
C GLN A 144 -18.57 -35.86 17.24
N SER A 145 -18.77 -34.73 17.92
CA SER A 145 -19.62 -34.68 19.10
C SER A 145 -21.07 -34.42 18.68
N ASP A 146 -22.04 -34.86 19.49
CA ASP A 146 -23.47 -34.55 19.29
C ASP A 146 -23.80 -33.05 19.46
N SER A 147 -22.81 -32.20 19.74
CA SER A 147 -22.98 -30.76 19.89
C SER A 147 -22.83 -30.05 18.54
N PHE A 148 -23.92 -29.43 18.08
CA PHE A 148 -24.05 -28.81 16.75
C PHE A 148 -23.00 -27.74 16.40
N TYR A 149 -22.26 -27.20 17.39
CA TYR A 149 -21.34 -26.07 17.21
C TYR A 149 -19.90 -26.27 17.66
N ALA A 150 -19.58 -27.29 18.48
CA ALA A 150 -18.26 -27.39 19.09
C ALA A 150 -17.16 -27.65 18.06
N ASP A 151 -17.37 -28.61 17.16
CA ASP A 151 -16.36 -29.07 16.21
C ASP A 151 -15.94 -27.96 15.21
N SER A 152 -16.93 -27.24 14.67
CA SER A 152 -16.68 -26.15 13.71
C SER A 152 -15.93 -24.96 14.33
N ARG A 153 -16.20 -24.66 15.60
CA ARG A 153 -15.60 -23.54 16.33
C ARG A 153 -14.22 -23.88 16.86
N LEU A 154 -14.02 -25.09 17.38
CA LEU A 154 -12.71 -25.65 17.73
C LEU A 154 -11.73 -25.54 16.56
N ARG A 155 -12.16 -25.97 15.38
CA ARG A 155 -11.38 -25.88 14.14
C ARG A 155 -11.05 -24.44 13.76
N LYS A 156 -12.03 -23.53 13.82
CA LYS A 156 -11.82 -22.09 13.53
C LYS A 156 -10.82 -21.47 14.49
N GLN A 157 -10.93 -21.78 15.78
CA GLN A 157 -10.04 -21.25 16.80
C GLN A 157 -8.61 -21.76 16.64
N LEU A 158 -8.43 -23.07 16.40
CA LEU A 158 -7.12 -23.65 16.09
C LEU A 158 -6.52 -23.03 14.82
N SER A 159 -7.30 -22.93 13.74
CA SER A 159 -6.84 -22.32 12.49
C SER A 159 -6.39 -20.87 12.70
N LYS A 160 -7.14 -20.08 13.48
CA LYS A 160 -6.75 -18.72 13.85
C LYS A 160 -5.43 -18.69 14.63
N SER A 161 -5.27 -19.57 15.61
CA SER A 161 -4.02 -19.66 16.40
C SER A 161 -2.83 -20.14 15.57
N LEU A 162 -3.01 -21.08 14.64
CA LEU A 162 -1.94 -21.56 13.75
C LEU A 162 -1.44 -20.48 12.80
N LYS A 163 -2.34 -19.63 12.27
CA LYS A 163 -1.96 -18.51 11.40
C LYS A 163 -0.98 -17.54 12.08
N GLN A 164 -1.10 -17.34 13.39
CA GLN A 164 -0.18 -16.49 14.17
C GLN A 164 1.26 -17.05 14.19
N HIS A 165 1.44 -18.32 13.85
CA HIS A 165 2.73 -19.02 13.83
C HIS A 165 3.18 -19.42 12.41
N ASN A 166 2.58 -18.86 11.35
CA ASN A 166 2.82 -19.24 9.94
C ASN A 166 2.55 -20.73 9.66
N SER A 167 1.59 -21.30 10.37
CA SER A 167 1.11 -22.67 10.17
C SER A 167 -0.34 -22.65 9.70
N PHE A 168 -0.76 -23.66 8.94
CA PHE A 168 -2.13 -23.79 8.46
C PHE A 168 -2.60 -25.24 8.45
N VAL A 169 -3.92 -25.41 8.51
CA VAL A 169 -4.57 -26.71 8.41
C VAL A 169 -4.63 -27.09 6.93
N GLU A 170 -3.93 -28.15 6.54
CA GLU A 170 -3.94 -28.69 5.17
C GLU A 170 -5.17 -29.59 4.94
N CYS A 171 -5.54 -30.38 5.95
CA CYS A 171 -6.66 -31.30 5.89
C CYS A 171 -7.34 -31.45 7.25
N ASP A 172 -8.64 -31.67 7.24
CA ASP A 172 -9.43 -32.10 8.39
C ASP A 172 -10.08 -33.47 8.15
N LEU A 173 -10.08 -34.31 9.18
CA LEU A 173 -10.71 -35.62 9.20
C LEU A 173 -11.68 -35.70 10.38
N ALA A 174 -12.97 -35.71 10.05
CA ALA A 174 -14.05 -35.94 10.99
C ALA A 174 -14.46 -37.42 10.98
N PHE A 175 -14.64 -38.01 12.16
CA PHE A 175 -15.16 -39.35 12.35
C PHE A 175 -16.45 -39.30 13.15
N PRO A 176 -17.56 -39.94 12.72
CA PRO A 176 -18.74 -40.04 13.57
C PRO A 176 -18.45 -40.92 14.78
N SER A 177 -19.28 -40.84 15.84
CA SER A 177 -19.11 -41.66 17.03
C SER A 177 -19.07 -43.14 16.68
N LEU A 178 -18.16 -43.89 17.31
CA LEU A 178 -18.01 -45.35 17.09
C LEU A 178 -19.33 -46.11 17.23
N SER A 179 -20.19 -45.69 18.16
CA SER A 179 -21.50 -46.31 18.43
C SER A 179 -22.47 -46.22 17.25
N SER A 180 -22.26 -45.26 16.34
CA SER A 180 -23.10 -45.03 15.16
C SER A 180 -22.60 -45.74 13.90
N LEU A 181 -21.42 -46.37 13.96
CA LEU A 181 -20.75 -46.96 12.80
C LEU A 181 -21.01 -48.47 12.69
N PRO A 182 -21.47 -48.96 11.52
CA PRO A 182 -21.64 -50.40 11.30
C PRO A 182 -20.30 -51.16 11.20
N GLU A 183 -19.26 -50.53 10.62
CA GLU A 183 -17.89 -51.06 10.53
C GLU A 183 -16.86 -49.96 10.87
N PRO A 184 -16.66 -49.64 12.15
CA PRO A 184 -15.82 -48.51 12.57
C PRO A 184 -14.36 -48.65 12.11
N GLU A 185 -13.82 -49.88 12.17
CA GLU A 185 -12.42 -50.15 11.81
C GLU A 185 -12.12 -49.92 10.33
N ALA A 186 -12.98 -50.40 9.42
CA ALA A 186 -12.78 -50.28 7.98
C ALA A 186 -12.89 -48.81 7.51
N ILE A 187 -13.80 -48.04 8.12
CA ILE A 187 -13.99 -46.62 7.83
C ILE A 187 -12.80 -45.79 8.29
N ILE A 188 -12.27 -46.08 9.48
CA ILE A 188 -11.05 -45.43 10.00
C ILE A 188 -9.89 -45.71 9.06
N GLU A 189 -9.67 -46.96 8.70
CA GLU A 189 -8.59 -47.39 7.80
C GLU A 189 -8.71 -46.74 6.41
N GLY A 190 -9.91 -46.71 5.82
CA GLY A 190 -10.15 -46.05 4.53
C GLY A 190 -9.83 -44.55 4.55
N LYS A 191 -10.21 -43.83 5.61
CA LYS A 191 -9.89 -42.39 5.75
C LYS A 191 -8.42 -42.14 6.04
N LEU A 192 -7.76 -42.99 6.82
CA LEU A 192 -6.33 -42.89 7.10
C LEU A 192 -5.49 -43.17 5.84
N ASN A 193 -5.95 -44.04 4.93
CA ASN A 193 -5.25 -44.31 3.66
C ASN A 193 -5.10 -43.04 2.80
N ASN A 194 -6.10 -42.15 2.82
CA ASN A 194 -6.06 -40.87 2.12
C ASN A 194 -5.02 -39.88 2.68
N LEU A 195 -4.48 -40.13 3.89
CA LEU A 195 -3.41 -39.31 4.45
C LEU A 195 -2.04 -39.70 3.92
N ARG A 196 -1.86 -40.96 3.51
CA ARG A 196 -0.56 -41.47 3.04
C ARG A 196 -0.09 -40.82 1.73
N SER A 197 -1.04 -40.31 0.93
CA SER A 197 -0.77 -39.57 -0.30
C SER A 197 -0.58 -38.06 -0.09
N LYS A 198 -0.68 -37.55 1.15
CA LYS A 198 -0.57 -36.12 1.47
C LYS A 198 0.79 -35.78 2.11
N SER A 199 1.16 -34.49 2.06
CA SER A 199 2.46 -34.01 2.55
C SER A 199 2.51 -33.65 4.04
N SER A 200 1.41 -33.81 4.79
CA SER A 200 1.36 -33.48 6.21
C SER A 200 1.82 -34.66 7.06
N GLU A 201 2.94 -34.45 7.74
CA GLU A 201 3.52 -35.42 8.68
C GLU A 201 3.01 -35.21 10.12
N ILE A 202 2.15 -34.20 10.34
CA ILE A 202 1.75 -33.75 11.67
C ILE A 202 0.24 -33.83 11.83
N PHE A 203 -0.18 -34.55 12.85
CA PHE A 203 -1.57 -34.83 13.18
C PHE A 203 -1.92 -34.24 14.53
N VAL A 204 -3.00 -33.46 14.59
CA VAL A 204 -3.55 -32.91 15.84
C VAL A 204 -4.87 -33.60 16.13
N LEU A 205 -4.91 -34.36 17.22
CA LEU A 205 -6.13 -34.97 17.75
C LEU A 205 -6.88 -33.93 18.61
N LEU A 206 -7.91 -33.34 18.03
CA LEU A 206 -8.61 -32.17 18.59
C LEU A 206 -9.65 -32.57 19.64
N HIS A 207 -10.42 -33.61 19.35
CA HIS A 207 -11.44 -34.18 20.23
C HIS A 207 -11.58 -35.68 19.95
N SER A 208 -11.68 -36.49 21.01
CA SER A 208 -11.70 -37.95 20.91
C SER A 208 -12.22 -38.56 22.20
N SER A 209 -13.10 -39.56 22.10
CA SER A 209 -13.34 -40.52 23.16
C SER A 209 -12.16 -41.48 23.33
N LEU A 210 -12.11 -42.18 24.46
CA LEU A 210 -11.08 -43.17 24.72
C LEU A 210 -11.17 -44.35 23.75
N GLU A 211 -12.38 -44.82 23.47
CA GLU A 211 -12.67 -45.93 22.56
C GLU A 211 -12.28 -45.58 21.11
N PHE A 212 -12.57 -44.36 20.65
CA PHE A 212 -12.16 -43.93 19.32
C PHE A 212 -10.65 -43.85 19.19
N ALA A 213 -9.96 -43.28 20.18
CA ALA A 213 -8.51 -43.16 20.16
C ALA A 213 -7.80 -44.53 20.12
N THR A 214 -8.27 -45.54 20.87
CA THR A 214 -7.65 -46.86 20.88
C THR A 214 -7.70 -47.51 19.50
N VAL A 215 -8.86 -47.50 18.85
CA VAL A 215 -9.03 -48.03 17.48
C VAL A 215 -8.23 -47.20 16.47
N LEU A 216 -8.27 -45.87 16.58
CA LEU A 216 -7.54 -44.95 15.70
C LEU A 216 -6.04 -45.23 15.71
N PHE A 217 -5.42 -45.27 16.90
CA PHE A 217 -3.97 -45.47 17.03
C PHE A 217 -3.54 -46.89 16.68
N GLU A 218 -4.38 -47.90 16.94
CA GLU A 218 -4.12 -49.26 16.49
C GLU A 218 -4.03 -49.33 14.95
N LYS A 219 -5.01 -48.76 14.24
CA LYS A 219 -5.02 -48.72 12.77
C LYS A 219 -3.88 -47.85 12.25
N ALA A 220 -3.66 -46.67 12.83
CA ALA A 220 -2.54 -45.80 12.47
C ALA A 220 -1.18 -46.51 12.55
N LYS A 221 -0.96 -47.33 13.59
CA LYS A 221 0.27 -48.13 13.73
C LYS A 221 0.36 -49.23 12.68
N LYS A 222 -0.72 -49.98 12.43
CA LYS A 222 -0.78 -51.00 11.36
C LYS A 222 -0.46 -50.40 9.98
N MET A 223 -0.78 -49.12 9.78
CA MET A 223 -0.58 -48.39 8.51
C MET A 223 0.77 -47.66 8.41
N GLY A 224 1.63 -47.73 9.44
CA GLY A 224 2.95 -47.08 9.44
C GLY A 224 2.94 -45.56 9.64
N ILE A 225 1.79 -44.93 9.88
CA ILE A 225 1.70 -43.48 10.14
C ILE A 225 2.00 -43.11 11.61
N MET A 226 2.49 -44.07 12.39
CA MET A 226 3.07 -43.90 13.73
C MET A 226 4.60 -44.03 13.74
N GLU A 227 5.22 -44.24 12.58
CA GLU A 227 6.66 -44.42 12.45
C GLU A 227 7.44 -43.10 12.47
N LYS A 228 8.78 -43.20 12.45
CA LYS A 228 9.67 -42.04 12.47
C LYS A 228 9.44 -41.16 11.25
N GLY A 229 9.11 -39.89 11.49
CA GLY A 229 8.72 -38.92 10.47
C GLY A 229 7.36 -38.31 10.80
N PHE A 230 6.46 -39.07 11.44
CA PHE A 230 5.14 -38.59 11.82
C PHE A 230 5.12 -38.06 13.27
N VAL A 231 4.36 -36.99 13.49
CA VAL A 231 4.15 -36.40 14.81
C VAL A 231 2.67 -36.33 15.11
N TRP A 232 2.29 -36.86 16.28
CA TRP A 232 0.93 -36.82 16.78
C TRP A 232 0.85 -35.93 18.01
N ILE A 233 -0.02 -34.93 17.99
CA ILE A 233 -0.27 -34.02 19.10
C ILE A 233 -1.68 -34.30 19.64
N ALA A 234 -1.78 -34.59 20.93
CA ALA A 234 -3.06 -34.86 21.57
C ALA A 234 -3.37 -33.84 22.69
N LYS A 235 -4.64 -33.42 22.73
CA LYS A 235 -5.18 -32.50 23.73
C LYS A 235 -5.41 -33.18 25.08
N ASP A 236 -5.64 -32.36 26.10
CA ASP A 236 -5.87 -32.78 27.48
C ASP A 236 -7.04 -33.76 27.66
N ASP A 237 -8.13 -33.61 26.90
CA ASP A 237 -9.28 -34.53 26.94
C ASP A 237 -8.86 -36.00 26.79
N PHE A 238 -7.97 -36.30 25.85
CA PHE A 238 -7.45 -37.65 25.65
C PHE A 238 -6.30 -37.96 26.61
N VAL A 239 -5.40 -37.00 26.82
CA VAL A 239 -4.17 -37.22 27.61
C VAL A 239 -4.47 -37.48 29.09
N ASN A 240 -5.55 -36.92 29.63
CA ASN A 240 -6.00 -37.23 30.99
C ASN A 240 -6.57 -38.66 31.12
N LEU A 241 -7.01 -39.26 30.02
CA LEU A 241 -7.60 -40.60 29.99
C LEU A 241 -6.59 -41.70 29.61
N ILE A 242 -5.42 -41.34 29.11
CA ILE A 242 -4.41 -42.30 28.64
C ILE A 242 -3.92 -43.24 29.75
N GLU A 243 -3.95 -42.78 31.00
CA GLU A 243 -3.54 -43.56 32.18
C GLU A 243 -4.53 -44.70 32.51
N TYR A 244 -5.72 -44.72 31.90
CA TYR A 244 -6.71 -45.80 32.02
C TYR A 244 -6.58 -46.87 30.93
N VAL A 245 -5.78 -46.62 29.90
CA VAL A 245 -5.62 -47.52 28.76
C VAL A 245 -4.69 -48.66 29.15
N GLU A 246 -5.01 -49.90 28.75
CA GLU A 246 -4.11 -51.01 29.04
C GLU A 246 -2.72 -50.78 28.43
N PRO A 247 -1.64 -51.21 29.11
CA PRO A 247 -0.27 -51.02 28.62
C PRO A 247 -0.03 -51.56 27.21
N SER A 248 -0.75 -52.60 26.80
CA SER A 248 -0.74 -53.19 25.45
C SER A 248 -1.12 -52.16 24.36
N PHE A 249 -2.18 -51.38 24.58
CA PHE A 249 -2.63 -50.34 23.66
C PHE A 249 -1.78 -49.07 23.73
N ILE A 250 -1.17 -48.76 24.88
CA ILE A 250 -0.20 -47.65 24.99
C ILE A 250 0.98 -47.84 24.04
N GLN A 251 1.40 -49.10 23.78
CA GLN A 251 2.44 -49.38 22.78
C GLN A 251 2.05 -48.99 21.35
N ASN A 252 0.76 -48.82 21.07
CA ASN A 252 0.28 -48.36 19.76
C ASN A 252 0.40 -46.85 19.58
N MET A 253 0.54 -46.11 20.69
CA MET A 253 0.57 -44.65 20.75
C MET A 253 1.99 -44.12 20.98
N LYS A 254 2.99 -44.98 20.81
CA LYS A 254 4.42 -44.69 20.94
C LYS A 254 4.80 -43.51 20.02
N GLY A 255 5.16 -42.38 20.62
CA GLY A 255 5.57 -41.16 19.90
C GLY A 255 4.55 -40.01 19.93
N VAL A 256 3.35 -40.22 20.47
CA VAL A 256 2.36 -39.16 20.68
C VAL A 256 2.86 -38.15 21.71
N ILE A 257 2.70 -36.87 21.40
CA ILE A 257 2.94 -35.72 22.26
C ILE A 257 1.60 -35.24 22.80
N GLY A 258 1.34 -35.53 24.06
CA GLY A 258 0.19 -35.01 24.79
C GLY A 258 0.50 -33.70 25.49
N PHE A 259 -0.50 -32.88 25.73
CA PHE A 259 -0.42 -31.84 26.77
C PHE A 259 -1.63 -31.88 27.68
N LYS A 260 -1.41 -31.73 28.99
CA LYS A 260 -2.47 -31.63 30.00
C LYS A 260 -2.23 -30.43 30.92
N MET A 261 -3.28 -29.95 31.57
CA MET A 261 -3.14 -28.89 32.56
C MET A 261 -2.28 -29.38 33.73
N ASN A 262 -1.33 -28.55 34.15
CA ASN A 262 -0.45 -28.84 35.27
C ASN A 262 -1.11 -28.42 36.58
N TYR A 263 -1.08 -29.30 37.57
CA TYR A 263 -1.58 -29.08 38.93
C TYR A 263 -0.55 -29.59 39.95
N GLU A 264 -0.59 -29.06 41.17
CA GLU A 264 0.43 -29.37 42.17
C GLU A 264 0.17 -30.70 42.90
N GLU A 265 0.61 -31.80 42.28
CA GLU A 265 0.52 -33.17 42.83
C GLU A 265 1.33 -33.39 44.12
N LYS A 266 2.21 -32.44 44.49
CA LYS A 266 3.11 -32.57 45.64
C LYS A 266 2.56 -31.94 46.93
N THR A 267 1.40 -31.29 46.86
CA THR A 267 0.82 -30.63 48.04
C THR A 267 0.22 -31.65 49.00
N LYS A 268 0.30 -31.37 50.31
CA LYS A 268 -0.29 -32.24 51.35
C LYS A 268 -1.81 -32.44 51.16
N PRO A 269 -2.62 -31.39 50.88
CA PRO A 269 -4.05 -31.56 50.62
C PRO A 269 -4.36 -32.49 49.45
N PHE A 270 -3.57 -32.43 48.37
CA PHE A 270 -3.72 -33.34 47.23
C PHE A 270 -3.43 -34.80 47.63
N TRP A 271 -2.35 -35.05 48.37
CA TRP A 271 -2.02 -36.41 48.83
C TRP A 271 -3.08 -37.00 49.76
N ASP A 272 -3.59 -36.20 50.69
CA ASP A 272 -4.65 -36.59 51.62
C ASP A 272 -5.95 -36.91 50.86
N PHE A 273 -6.33 -36.05 49.90
CA PHE A 273 -7.45 -36.29 49.01
C PHE A 273 -7.26 -37.56 48.19
N SER A 274 -6.13 -37.70 47.50
CA SER A 274 -5.81 -38.83 46.61
C SER A 274 -5.84 -40.17 47.36
N PHE A 275 -5.31 -40.21 48.59
CA PHE A 275 -5.36 -41.40 49.42
C PHE A 275 -6.80 -41.79 49.80
N LYS A 276 -7.60 -40.84 50.28
CA LYS A 276 -9.02 -41.06 50.61
C LYS A 276 -9.82 -41.46 49.37
N PHE A 277 -9.58 -40.80 48.25
CA PHE A 277 -10.25 -41.03 46.97
C PHE A 277 -10.01 -42.46 46.50
N ARG A 278 -8.75 -42.91 46.43
CA ARG A 278 -8.40 -44.28 45.99
C ARG A 278 -9.14 -45.35 46.79
N ARG A 279 -9.25 -45.18 48.12
CA ARG A 279 -9.95 -46.12 49.00
C ARG A 279 -11.45 -46.15 48.72
N LYS A 280 -12.10 -44.98 48.61
CA LYS A 280 -13.53 -44.89 48.31
C LYS A 280 -13.85 -45.37 46.90
N PHE A 281 -13.01 -45.03 45.93
CA PHE A 281 -13.20 -45.37 44.54
C PHE A 281 -13.09 -46.88 44.31
N ARG A 282 -12.05 -47.55 44.84
CA ARG A 282 -11.92 -49.03 44.78
C ARG A 282 -13.10 -49.75 45.42
N SER A 283 -13.61 -49.22 46.53
CA SER A 283 -14.76 -49.80 47.23
C SER A 283 -16.05 -49.68 46.41
N ALA A 284 -16.26 -48.53 45.77
CA ALA A 284 -17.46 -48.28 44.96
C ALA A 284 -17.41 -48.97 43.59
N TYR A 285 -16.23 -49.10 42.99
CA TYR A 285 -16.02 -49.63 41.64
C TYR A 285 -14.86 -50.63 41.61
N PRO A 286 -15.07 -51.87 42.11
CA PRO A 286 -13.99 -52.86 42.24
C PRO A 286 -13.48 -53.43 40.91
N LYS A 287 -14.24 -53.26 39.81
CA LYS A 287 -13.88 -53.71 38.46
C LYS A 287 -12.87 -52.80 37.76
N GLU A 288 -12.57 -51.64 38.34
CA GLU A 288 -11.71 -50.63 37.74
C GLU A 288 -10.27 -50.76 38.28
N GLU A 289 -9.32 -51.06 37.40
CA GLU A 289 -7.94 -51.36 37.81
C GLU A 289 -7.16 -50.12 38.28
N HIS A 290 -7.46 -48.94 37.72
CA HIS A 290 -6.78 -47.68 38.02
C HIS A 290 -7.63 -46.78 38.91
N PRO A 291 -7.33 -46.62 40.22
CA PRO A 291 -8.16 -45.87 41.16
C PRO A 291 -7.70 -44.43 41.40
N TYR A 292 -6.74 -43.93 40.61
CA TYR A 292 -6.15 -42.61 40.81
C TYR A 292 -7.10 -41.50 40.33
N PRO A 293 -7.18 -40.36 41.03
CA PRO A 293 -8.03 -39.25 40.60
C PRO A 293 -7.44 -38.54 39.38
N SER A 294 -8.25 -38.30 38.36
CA SER A 294 -7.89 -37.39 37.25
C SER A 294 -8.19 -35.92 37.58
N MET A 295 -7.82 -35.02 36.65
CA MET A 295 -8.20 -33.60 36.70
C MET A 295 -9.72 -33.42 36.88
N TYR A 296 -10.55 -34.29 36.32
CA TYR A 296 -12.01 -34.21 36.45
C TYR A 296 -12.48 -34.45 37.88
N ALA A 297 -11.82 -35.34 38.63
CA ALA A 297 -12.09 -35.56 40.05
C ALA A 297 -11.72 -34.32 40.87
N LEU A 298 -10.55 -33.73 40.60
CA LEU A 298 -10.07 -32.53 41.30
C LEU A 298 -11.01 -31.35 41.06
N GLN A 299 -11.40 -31.10 39.79
CA GLN A 299 -12.35 -30.05 39.42
C GLN A 299 -13.72 -30.26 40.06
N ALA A 300 -14.20 -31.49 40.16
CA ALA A 300 -15.49 -31.78 40.80
C ALA A 300 -15.48 -31.54 42.31
N TYR A 301 -14.37 -31.89 42.98
CA TYR A 301 -14.16 -31.56 44.39
C TYR A 301 -14.10 -30.04 44.60
N ASP A 302 -13.30 -29.35 43.80
CA ASP A 302 -13.10 -27.91 43.87
C ASP A 302 -14.36 -27.10 43.55
N ALA A 303 -15.14 -27.53 42.55
CA ALA A 303 -16.45 -26.94 42.24
C ALA A 303 -17.40 -27.04 43.42
N THR A 304 -17.45 -28.21 44.06
CA THR A 304 -18.27 -28.41 45.26
C THR A 304 -17.77 -27.55 46.41
N LEU A 305 -16.45 -27.48 46.59
CA LEU A 305 -15.82 -26.65 47.61
C LEU A 305 -16.11 -25.15 47.42
N ALA A 306 -16.17 -24.67 46.16
CA ALA A 306 -16.53 -23.29 45.86
C ALA A 306 -17.96 -22.95 46.34
N ILE A 307 -18.94 -23.80 46.02
CA ILE A 307 -20.33 -23.64 46.48
C ILE A 307 -20.39 -23.68 48.01
N VAL A 308 -19.70 -24.63 48.61
CA VAL A 308 -19.66 -24.83 50.06
C VAL A 308 -19.04 -23.62 50.78
N LYS A 309 -17.89 -23.12 50.32
CA LYS A 309 -17.24 -21.93 50.90
C LYS A 309 -18.10 -20.68 50.75
N ALA A 310 -18.79 -20.52 49.62
CA ALA A 310 -19.72 -19.42 49.43
C ALA A 310 -20.93 -19.51 50.38
N MET A 311 -21.26 -20.72 50.83
CA MET A 311 -22.30 -21.01 51.83
C MET A 311 -21.82 -20.84 53.28
N GLU A 312 -20.52 -20.91 53.57
CA GLU A 312 -19.98 -20.78 54.93
C GLU A 312 -20.26 -19.37 55.53
N HIS A 313 -20.56 -19.33 56.83
CA HIS A 313 -20.80 -18.10 57.63
C HIS A 313 -22.11 -17.32 57.37
N SER A 314 -23.15 -17.91 56.76
CA SER A 314 -24.50 -17.29 56.77
C SER A 314 -25.36 -17.86 57.92
N GLU A 315 -25.71 -17.02 58.90
CA GLU A 315 -26.53 -17.40 60.06
C GLU A 315 -28.05 -17.36 59.77
N GLY A 316 -28.47 -17.02 58.54
CA GLY A 316 -29.88 -16.96 58.10
C GLY A 316 -30.20 -17.61 56.75
N GLU A 317 -31.47 -17.54 56.30
CA GLU A 317 -31.89 -17.95 54.95
C GLU A 317 -31.16 -17.09 53.90
N MET A 318 -30.25 -17.72 53.17
CA MET A 318 -29.42 -17.05 52.19
C MET A 318 -30.19 -16.80 50.90
N ASN A 319 -30.25 -15.54 50.46
CA ASN A 319 -30.81 -15.19 49.16
C ASN A 319 -29.90 -15.73 48.04
N SER A 320 -30.49 -16.30 46.99
CA SER A 320 -29.70 -16.94 45.94
C SER A 320 -28.83 -15.95 45.14
N SER A 321 -29.23 -14.67 45.08
CA SER A 321 -28.41 -13.58 44.54
C SER A 321 -27.17 -13.28 45.38
N GLU A 322 -27.26 -13.40 46.70
CA GLU A 322 -26.11 -13.26 47.61
C GLU A 322 -25.10 -14.38 47.38
N LEU A 323 -25.58 -15.61 47.14
CA LEU A 323 -24.72 -16.76 46.87
C LEU A 323 -23.95 -16.61 45.55
N ILE A 324 -24.60 -16.11 44.49
CA ILE A 324 -23.96 -15.81 43.20
C ILE A 324 -22.89 -14.73 43.35
N ASN A 325 -23.16 -13.68 44.14
CA ASN A 325 -22.19 -12.61 44.38
C ASN A 325 -20.95 -13.13 45.14
N ARG A 326 -21.16 -13.95 46.18
CA ARG A 326 -20.05 -14.57 46.93
C ARG A 326 -19.24 -15.56 46.08
N LEU A 327 -19.91 -16.33 45.20
CA LEU A 327 -19.24 -17.19 44.23
C LEU A 327 -18.39 -16.36 43.24
N SER A 328 -18.92 -15.24 42.76
CA SER A 328 -18.20 -14.33 41.87
C SER A 328 -17.00 -13.67 42.53
N SER A 329 -17.05 -13.42 43.84
CA SER A 329 -15.93 -12.86 44.62
C SER A 329 -15.04 -13.92 45.28
N SER A 330 -15.25 -15.20 44.98
CA SER A 330 -14.48 -16.29 45.59
C SER A 330 -13.03 -16.27 45.10
N ASP A 331 -12.09 -16.26 46.05
CA ASP A 331 -10.66 -16.46 45.79
C ASP A 331 -10.12 -17.48 46.82
N PHE A 332 -9.77 -18.68 46.38
CA PHE A 332 -9.24 -19.71 47.27
C PHE A 332 -8.31 -20.71 46.57
N GLU A 333 -7.47 -21.38 47.37
CA GLU A 333 -6.63 -22.48 46.91
C GLU A 333 -7.42 -23.80 46.94
N GLY A 334 -7.62 -24.41 45.76
CA GLY A 334 -8.22 -25.73 45.56
C GLY A 334 -7.18 -26.82 45.29
N LEU A 335 -7.65 -28.04 45.04
CA LEU A 335 -6.79 -29.19 44.68
C LEU A 335 -6.21 -29.06 43.26
N SER A 336 -6.90 -28.35 42.37
CA SER A 336 -6.47 -28.03 41.01
C SER A 336 -5.63 -26.75 40.92
N GLY A 337 -5.36 -26.09 42.06
CA GLY A 337 -4.62 -24.83 42.20
C GLY A 337 -5.52 -23.66 42.61
N LYS A 338 -5.03 -22.43 42.41
CA LYS A 338 -5.77 -21.20 42.74
C LYS A 338 -7.02 -21.01 41.87
N ILE A 339 -8.18 -20.90 42.51
CA ILE A 339 -9.49 -20.73 41.88
C ILE A 339 -10.02 -19.33 42.19
N SER A 340 -10.32 -18.59 41.13
CA SER A 340 -11.01 -17.30 41.22
C SER A 340 -11.96 -17.13 40.05
N PHE A 341 -13.13 -16.53 40.25
CA PHE A 341 -14.09 -16.30 39.17
C PHE A 341 -14.08 -14.82 38.75
N LYS A 342 -14.04 -14.55 37.43
CA LYS A 342 -14.37 -13.22 36.87
C LYS A 342 -15.38 -13.40 35.75
N ASN A 343 -16.49 -12.68 35.80
CA ASN A 343 -17.58 -12.77 34.82
C ASN A 343 -18.04 -14.22 34.56
N GLY A 344 -18.19 -15.03 35.61
CA GLY A 344 -18.60 -16.44 35.49
C GLY A 344 -17.51 -17.41 35.01
N LYS A 345 -16.27 -16.96 34.76
CA LYS A 345 -15.17 -17.83 34.29
C LYS A 345 -14.06 -17.94 35.33
N SER A 346 -13.48 -19.14 35.48
CA SER A 346 -12.27 -19.32 36.28
C SER A 346 -11.08 -18.57 35.66
N VAL A 347 -10.47 -17.67 36.42
CA VAL A 347 -9.25 -16.94 36.06
C VAL A 347 -8.07 -17.64 36.70
N GLN A 348 -7.71 -18.79 36.13
CA GLN A 348 -6.54 -19.54 36.55
C GLN A 348 -5.36 -19.28 35.62
N LYS A 349 -4.17 -19.03 36.19
CA LYS A 349 -2.91 -19.06 35.42
C LYS A 349 -2.69 -20.50 34.95
N SER A 350 -3.11 -20.78 33.72
CA SER A 350 -3.01 -22.11 33.14
C SER A 350 -1.56 -22.39 32.77
N THR A 351 -0.96 -23.37 33.44
CA THR A 351 0.32 -23.96 33.05
C THR A 351 0.03 -25.33 32.46
N PHE A 352 0.75 -25.70 31.39
CA PHE A 352 0.58 -27.00 30.75
C PHE A 352 1.82 -27.86 30.96
N GLN A 353 1.59 -29.14 31.15
CA GLN A 353 2.61 -30.18 31.17
C GLN A 353 2.57 -30.91 29.83
N ILE A 354 3.72 -31.01 29.15
CA ILE A 354 3.88 -31.80 27.93
C ILE A 354 4.24 -33.24 28.33
N ILE A 355 3.57 -34.21 27.73
CA ILE A 355 3.75 -35.63 28.01
C ILE A 355 4.13 -36.34 26.72
N SER A 356 5.16 -37.16 26.76
CA SER A 356 5.46 -38.11 25.68
C SER A 356 5.03 -39.50 26.12
N VAL A 357 4.31 -40.21 25.26
CA VAL A 357 3.75 -41.55 25.54
C VAL A 357 4.83 -42.67 25.60
N ASN A 358 6.13 -42.31 25.66
CA ASN A 358 7.28 -43.24 25.71
C ASN A 358 8.08 -43.22 27.02
N GLY A 359 7.48 -42.81 28.14
CA GLY A 359 8.08 -42.99 29.47
C GLY A 359 9.19 -41.99 29.86
N LYS A 360 9.42 -40.93 29.07
CA LYS A 360 10.14 -39.74 29.55
C LYS A 360 9.17 -38.57 29.60
N ILE A 361 8.76 -38.21 30.81
CA ILE A 361 8.01 -36.98 31.07
C ILE A 361 8.98 -35.82 30.87
N TYR A 362 8.80 -35.06 29.79
CA TYR A 362 9.45 -33.76 29.67
C TYR A 362 8.60 -32.75 30.45
N ILE A 363 8.91 -32.55 31.73
CA ILE A 363 8.27 -31.49 32.54
C ILE A 363 8.83 -30.13 32.07
N GLY A 364 8.35 -29.66 30.92
CA GLY A 364 8.43 -28.26 30.56
C GLY A 364 7.16 -27.58 31.03
N VAL A 365 7.18 -26.96 32.20
CA VAL A 365 6.09 -26.06 32.62
C VAL A 365 6.22 -24.80 31.78
N GLN A 366 5.46 -24.72 30.69
CA GLN A 366 5.47 -23.56 29.82
C GLN A 366 4.21 -22.73 30.09
N THR A 367 4.41 -21.47 30.46
CA THR A 367 3.35 -20.47 30.41
C THR A 367 2.96 -20.25 28.94
N VAL A 368 1.69 -19.94 28.68
CA VAL A 368 1.21 -19.63 27.32
C VAL A 368 2.22 -18.68 26.65
N PRO A 369 2.86 -19.11 25.56
CA PRO A 369 3.95 -18.33 25.00
C PRO A 369 3.43 -16.98 24.53
N LYS A 370 4.17 -15.93 24.90
CA LYS A 370 3.91 -14.56 24.49
C LYS A 370 3.83 -14.54 22.97
N GLU A 371 2.78 -13.93 22.41
CA GLU A 371 2.54 -13.91 20.96
C GLU A 371 3.82 -13.44 20.24
N ARG A 372 4.30 -14.23 19.28
CA ARG A 372 5.53 -13.95 18.54
C ARG A 372 5.29 -12.72 17.67
N LYS A 373 6.07 -11.65 17.88
CA LYS A 373 6.07 -10.49 16.98
C LYS A 373 6.77 -10.87 15.67
N LEU A 374 6.12 -10.63 14.54
CA LEU A 374 6.73 -10.79 13.22
C LEU A 374 7.75 -9.69 12.98
N LYS A 375 8.93 -10.05 12.47
CA LYS A 375 10.00 -9.10 12.17
C LYS A 375 9.90 -8.65 10.72
N ILE A 376 9.51 -7.39 10.52
CA ILE A 376 9.36 -6.79 9.19
C ILE A 376 10.59 -5.93 8.91
N GLY A 377 11.39 -6.30 7.92
CA GLY A 377 12.57 -5.52 7.55
C GLY A 377 12.20 -4.25 6.80
N VAL A 378 12.84 -3.15 7.18
CA VAL A 378 12.73 -1.85 6.48
C VAL A 378 14.14 -1.34 6.22
N PRO A 379 14.49 -0.92 4.98
CA PRO A 379 15.83 -0.47 4.66
C PRO A 379 16.16 0.84 5.38
N VAL A 380 17.37 0.93 5.92
CA VAL A 380 17.90 2.17 6.53
C VAL A 380 18.34 3.16 5.47
N GLN A 381 18.92 2.65 4.38
CA GLN A 381 19.38 3.44 3.24
C GLN A 381 18.36 3.31 2.11
N SER A 382 17.65 4.40 1.82
CA SER A 382 16.79 4.50 0.64
C SER A 382 17.28 5.62 -0.24
N ALA A 383 17.35 5.37 -1.55
CA ALA A 383 17.66 6.40 -2.55
C ALA A 383 16.63 7.55 -2.55
N VAL A 384 15.40 7.27 -2.10
CA VAL A 384 14.29 8.23 -2.05
C VAL A 384 13.58 8.14 -0.69
N LYS A 385 13.76 9.17 0.14
CA LYS A 385 13.29 9.20 1.54
C LYS A 385 11.77 9.29 1.66
N GLU A 386 11.10 9.78 0.63
CA GLU A 386 9.65 9.93 0.54
C GLU A 386 8.94 8.57 0.46
N PHE A 387 9.60 7.55 -0.12
CA PHE A 387 9.09 6.18 -0.15
C PHE A 387 9.34 5.43 1.15
N VAL A 388 10.56 5.54 1.68
CA VAL A 388 10.96 4.94 2.96
C VAL A 388 11.86 5.92 3.69
N SER A 389 11.45 6.32 4.88
CA SER A 389 12.24 7.16 5.78
C SER A 389 12.53 6.40 7.07
N PHE A 390 13.77 6.52 7.52
CA PHE A 390 14.24 6.00 8.80
C PHE A 390 14.77 7.18 9.63
N ARG A 391 14.28 7.29 10.87
CA ARG A 391 14.81 8.25 11.85
C ARG A 391 15.10 7.50 13.15
N TYR A 392 16.31 7.70 13.65
CA TYR A 392 16.74 7.18 14.94
C TYR A 392 16.76 8.33 15.94
N ASP A 393 15.86 8.28 16.92
CA ASP A 393 15.86 9.24 18.03
C ASP A 393 16.85 8.76 19.10
N GLN A 394 17.90 9.54 19.33
CA GLN A 394 18.94 9.22 20.31
C GLN A 394 18.47 9.41 21.76
N GLU A 395 17.50 10.31 22.00
CA GLU A 395 17.03 10.64 23.35
C GLU A 395 16.05 9.59 23.87
N GLU A 396 15.08 9.18 23.03
CA GLU A 396 14.10 8.15 23.40
C GLU A 396 14.57 6.72 23.11
N LYS A 397 15.69 6.54 22.38
CA LYS A 397 16.13 5.24 21.83
C LYS A 397 15.05 4.55 20.99
N THR A 398 14.23 5.35 20.30
CA THR A 398 13.13 4.86 19.46
C THR A 398 13.49 5.00 17.98
N THR A 399 13.24 3.92 17.23
CA THR A 399 13.33 3.93 15.76
C THR A 399 11.96 4.24 15.19
N SER A 400 11.85 5.33 14.42
CA SER A 400 10.63 5.63 13.67
C SER A 400 10.85 5.36 12.18
N PHE A 401 9.87 4.70 11.58
CA PHE A 401 9.79 4.39 10.17
C PHE A 401 8.61 5.13 9.58
N GLY A 402 8.75 5.62 8.35
CA GLY A 402 7.66 6.28 7.64
C GLY A 402 7.90 6.32 6.14
N GLY A 403 7.11 7.10 5.43
CA GLY A 403 7.15 7.19 3.97
C GLY A 403 6.02 6.40 3.32
N PHE A 404 5.81 6.65 2.04
CA PHE A 404 4.68 6.15 1.28
C PHE A 404 4.53 4.62 1.35
N SER A 405 5.63 3.86 1.18
CA SER A 405 5.61 2.40 1.18
C SER A 405 5.22 1.82 2.55
N VAL A 406 5.59 2.48 3.65
CA VAL A 406 5.28 2.06 5.03
C VAL A 406 3.80 2.32 5.35
N GLU A 407 3.29 3.50 4.98
CA GLU A 407 1.90 3.90 5.24
C GLU A 407 0.89 3.05 4.47
N VAL A 408 1.20 2.72 3.21
CA VAL A 408 0.39 1.78 2.41
C VAL A 408 0.35 0.40 3.08
N PHE A 409 1.47 -0.05 3.67
CA PHE A 409 1.52 -1.35 4.34
C PHE A 409 0.67 -1.34 5.62
N GLU A 410 0.81 -0.32 6.46
CA GLU A 410 0.02 -0.20 7.68
C GLU A 410 -1.49 -0.07 7.40
N ALA A 411 -1.86 0.68 6.35
CA ALA A 411 -3.24 0.76 5.90
C ALA A 411 -3.76 -0.62 5.43
N ALA A 412 -2.96 -1.38 4.67
CA ALA A 412 -3.31 -2.73 4.26
C ALA A 412 -3.50 -3.68 5.46
N VAL A 413 -2.63 -3.58 6.48
CA VAL A 413 -2.75 -4.37 7.72
C VAL A 413 -4.02 -4.03 8.50
N LYS A 414 -4.41 -2.75 8.56
CA LYS A 414 -5.66 -2.31 9.24
C LYS A 414 -6.92 -2.89 8.61
N LEU A 415 -6.88 -3.26 7.33
CA LEU A 415 -8.02 -3.87 6.61
C LEU A 415 -8.16 -5.38 6.86
N LEU A 416 -7.18 -6.02 7.51
CA LEU A 416 -7.23 -7.45 7.76
C LEU A 416 -8.26 -7.80 8.84
N PRO A 417 -8.98 -8.94 8.71
CA PRO A 417 -10.00 -9.34 9.68
C PRO A 417 -9.42 -9.85 11.01
N TYR A 418 -8.11 -9.79 11.18
CA TYR A 418 -7.38 -10.22 12.37
C TYR A 418 -6.21 -9.27 12.64
N HIS A 419 -5.92 -9.07 13.92
CA HIS A 419 -4.72 -8.36 14.35
C HIS A 419 -3.59 -9.37 14.58
N PHE A 420 -2.38 -9.04 14.14
CA PHE A 420 -1.17 -9.78 14.46
C PHE A 420 -0.08 -8.79 14.91
N PRO A 421 0.70 -9.16 15.94
CA PRO A 421 1.76 -8.29 16.41
C PRO A 421 2.96 -8.35 15.44
N TYR A 422 3.43 -7.19 15.01
CA TYR A 422 4.66 -7.06 14.22
C TYR A 422 5.54 -5.94 14.77
N GLU A 423 6.81 -5.96 14.41
CA GLU A 423 7.76 -4.88 14.67
C GLU A 423 8.57 -4.61 13.40
N PHE A 424 8.80 -3.33 13.11
CA PHE A 424 9.72 -2.94 12.06
C PHE A 424 11.15 -3.03 12.58
N VAL A 425 12.01 -3.68 11.80
CA VAL A 425 13.42 -3.88 12.12
C VAL A 425 14.24 -3.16 11.06
N PRO A 426 15.17 -2.26 11.46
CA PRO A 426 16.02 -1.57 10.51
C PRO A 426 16.98 -2.58 9.89
N PHE A 427 17.08 -2.56 8.56
CA PHE A 427 18.01 -3.38 7.81
C PHE A 427 19.08 -2.50 7.15
N ASN A 428 20.34 -2.76 7.49
CA ASN A 428 21.48 -2.10 6.88
C ASN A 428 22.10 -3.05 5.85
N GLY A 429 21.88 -2.77 4.57
CA GLY A 429 22.31 -3.61 3.44
C GLY A 429 21.46 -3.35 2.20
N THR A 430 21.76 -4.07 1.13
CA THR A 430 21.09 -3.89 -0.17
C THR A 430 19.70 -4.55 -0.22
N TYR A 431 18.89 -4.17 -1.20
CA TYR A 431 17.58 -4.81 -1.45
C TYR A 431 17.68 -6.33 -1.67
N ASP A 432 18.72 -6.80 -2.34
CA ASP A 432 18.91 -8.24 -2.61
C ASP A 432 19.33 -8.98 -1.33
N GLU A 433 20.12 -8.35 -0.46
CA GLU A 433 20.44 -8.90 0.87
C GLU A 433 19.20 -9.00 1.77
N MET A 434 18.26 -8.07 1.67
CA MET A 434 16.97 -8.16 2.37
C MET A 434 16.14 -9.36 1.89
N LEU A 435 16.09 -9.60 0.57
CA LEU A 435 15.45 -10.78 -0.01
C LEU A 435 16.09 -12.07 0.52
N ILE A 436 17.42 -12.13 0.54
CA ILE A 436 18.17 -13.26 1.11
C ILE A 436 17.85 -13.41 2.61
N ALA A 437 17.66 -12.32 3.37
CA ALA A 437 17.28 -12.37 4.78
C ALA A 437 15.86 -12.93 4.99
N VAL A 438 14.92 -12.65 4.08
CA VAL A 438 13.59 -13.28 4.06
C VAL A 438 13.69 -14.77 3.72
N TYR A 439 14.44 -15.12 2.68
CA TYR A 439 14.68 -16.51 2.27
C TYR A 439 15.30 -17.35 3.41
N ASN A 440 16.30 -16.78 4.11
CA ASN A 440 16.95 -17.38 5.27
C ASN A 440 16.13 -17.31 6.56
N LYS A 441 14.87 -16.83 6.50
CA LYS A 441 13.94 -16.72 7.63
C LYS A 441 14.49 -15.88 8.80
N ARG A 442 15.36 -14.90 8.52
CA ARG A 442 15.81 -13.88 9.49
C ARG A 442 14.77 -12.77 9.63
N LEU A 443 14.08 -12.46 8.54
CA LEU A 443 12.94 -11.55 8.46
C LEU A 443 11.70 -12.34 8.06
N ASP A 444 10.54 -11.94 8.59
CA ASP A 444 9.24 -12.56 8.27
C ASP A 444 8.53 -11.86 7.09
N ALA A 445 8.90 -10.61 6.80
CA ALA A 445 8.49 -9.85 5.60
C ALA A 445 9.44 -8.66 5.38
N VAL A 446 9.34 -7.99 4.24
CA VAL A 446 10.04 -6.72 3.97
C VAL A 446 9.06 -5.68 3.44
N VAL A 447 9.19 -4.46 3.96
CA VAL A 447 8.44 -3.27 3.55
C VAL A 447 9.42 -2.24 3.02
N ALA A 448 9.39 -2.03 1.69
CA ALA A 448 10.22 -1.08 0.98
C ALA A 448 9.65 -0.82 -0.42
N ASP A 449 10.22 0.12 -1.18
CA ASP A 449 10.02 0.27 -2.63
C ASP A 449 10.74 -0.83 -3.43
N MET A 450 10.46 -2.08 -3.08
CA MET A 450 11.02 -3.26 -3.72
C MET A 450 10.37 -3.49 -5.09
N THR A 451 11.18 -3.43 -6.15
CA THR A 451 10.73 -3.78 -7.51
C THR A 451 10.66 -5.29 -7.71
N ILE A 452 9.56 -5.75 -8.31
CA ILE A 452 9.36 -7.14 -8.73
C ILE A 452 10.22 -7.43 -9.97
N LEU A 453 11.12 -8.41 -9.85
CA LEU A 453 12.01 -8.89 -10.91
C LEU A 453 12.01 -10.43 -10.93
N ASP A 454 12.32 -11.02 -12.09
CA ASP A 454 12.33 -12.46 -12.31
C ASP A 454 13.35 -13.19 -11.40
N ASP A 455 14.59 -12.70 -11.33
CA ASP A 455 15.65 -13.27 -10.49
C ASP A 455 15.35 -13.23 -8.99
N ARG A 456 14.49 -12.30 -8.55
CA ARG A 456 14.08 -12.17 -7.15
C ARG A 456 12.96 -13.15 -6.77
N TYR A 457 12.18 -13.65 -7.72
CA TYR A 457 11.14 -14.66 -7.47
C TYR A 457 11.72 -16.00 -7.00
N ASP A 458 13.00 -16.27 -7.26
CA ASP A 458 13.65 -17.48 -6.76
C ASP A 458 13.73 -17.49 -5.22
N TYR A 459 13.85 -16.32 -4.60
CA TYR A 459 14.11 -16.17 -3.16
C TYR A 459 12.85 -15.90 -2.33
N ALA A 460 11.83 -15.25 -2.89
CA ALA A 460 10.64 -14.85 -2.12
C ALA A 460 9.40 -14.70 -2.99
N ASP A 461 8.23 -14.67 -2.35
CA ASP A 461 6.97 -14.31 -2.99
C ASP A 461 6.69 -12.81 -2.80
N PHE A 462 6.12 -12.19 -3.83
CA PHE A 462 5.74 -10.79 -3.81
C PHE A 462 4.23 -10.63 -3.62
N SER A 463 3.84 -9.53 -2.99
CA SER A 463 2.45 -9.08 -3.00
C SER A 463 2.02 -8.61 -4.38
N GLN A 464 0.71 -8.39 -4.54
CA GLN A 464 0.23 -7.54 -5.64
C GLN A 464 0.93 -6.17 -5.57
N PRO A 465 1.33 -5.60 -6.72
CA PRO A 465 2.04 -4.34 -6.76
C PRO A 465 1.11 -3.22 -6.27
N TYR A 466 1.56 -2.48 -5.27
CA TYR A 466 0.82 -1.31 -4.78
C TYR A 466 1.04 -0.08 -5.66
N MET A 467 2.11 -0.07 -6.47
CA MET A 467 2.41 1.00 -7.41
C MET A 467 3.04 0.42 -8.69
N ASP A 468 2.56 0.89 -9.84
CA ASP A 468 3.06 0.44 -11.14
C ASP A 468 4.39 1.15 -11.46
N CYS A 469 5.33 0.44 -12.09
CA CYS A 469 6.68 0.95 -12.36
C CYS A 469 7.13 0.72 -13.80
N GLU A 470 7.87 1.69 -14.31
CA GLU A 470 8.57 1.58 -15.59
C GLU A 470 9.98 2.16 -15.44
N ILE A 471 10.97 1.60 -16.13
CA ILE A 471 12.27 2.25 -16.27
C ILE A 471 12.11 3.37 -17.30
N VAL A 472 12.41 4.60 -16.88
CA VAL A 472 12.29 5.80 -17.69
C VAL A 472 13.63 6.51 -17.81
N MET A 473 13.85 7.14 -18.96
CA MET A 473 15.01 7.97 -19.21
C MET A 473 14.63 9.44 -19.03
N VAL A 474 15.28 10.13 -18.10
CA VAL A 474 15.12 11.57 -17.89
C VAL A 474 16.27 12.30 -18.56
N VAL A 475 15.94 13.31 -19.36
CA VAL A 475 16.90 14.11 -20.11
C VAL A 475 16.59 15.61 -19.96
N PRO A 476 17.58 16.49 -20.18
CA PRO A 476 17.32 17.92 -20.28
C PRO A 476 16.31 18.21 -21.39
N ALA A 477 15.35 19.09 -21.11
CA ALA A 477 14.42 19.58 -22.13
C ALA A 477 15.16 20.50 -23.12
N LYS A 478 14.75 20.46 -24.39
CA LYS A 478 15.22 21.44 -25.38
C LYS A 478 14.82 22.85 -24.94
N LYS A 479 15.66 23.84 -25.27
CA LYS A 479 15.36 25.25 -25.01
C LYS A 479 13.98 25.61 -25.57
N ASP A 480 13.22 26.35 -24.77
CA ASP A 480 11.85 26.75 -25.09
C ASP A 480 11.81 27.58 -26.40
N LEU A 481 11.03 27.12 -27.38
CA LEU A 481 10.88 27.79 -28.68
C LEU A 481 10.26 29.19 -28.52
N ARG A 482 9.53 29.43 -27.43
CA ARG A 482 8.96 30.74 -27.07
C ARG A 482 10.04 31.83 -26.95
N SER A 483 11.28 31.47 -26.59
CA SER A 483 12.38 32.45 -26.50
C SER A 483 13.01 32.80 -27.85
N SER A 484 12.55 32.21 -28.96
CA SER A 484 13.11 32.48 -30.29
C SER A 484 12.57 33.81 -30.85
N ILE A 485 13.49 34.73 -31.17
CA ILE A 485 13.22 36.05 -31.78
C ILE A 485 12.48 35.91 -33.14
N PHE A 486 12.59 34.77 -33.81
CA PHE A 486 12.01 34.49 -35.15
C PHE A 486 10.99 33.36 -35.15
N ILE A 487 10.23 33.17 -34.06
CA ILE A 487 9.19 32.12 -33.97
C ILE A 487 8.18 32.18 -35.14
N VAL A 488 7.87 33.39 -35.60
CA VAL A 488 6.97 33.70 -36.74
C VAL A 488 7.44 33.02 -38.04
N VAL A 489 8.76 32.92 -38.29
CA VAL A 489 9.29 32.28 -39.51
C VAL A 489 9.29 30.76 -39.39
N THR A 490 9.41 30.23 -38.17
CA THR A 490 9.48 28.78 -37.90
C THR A 490 8.15 28.04 -38.04
N ALA A 491 7.03 28.76 -38.19
CA ALA A 491 5.71 28.15 -38.40
C ALA A 491 5.63 27.35 -39.70
N PHE A 492 6.43 27.72 -40.71
CA PHE A 492 6.57 26.97 -41.96
C PHE A 492 8.02 26.58 -42.21
N GLU A 493 8.22 25.42 -42.83
CA GLU A 493 9.54 25.04 -43.31
C GLU A 493 10.05 26.02 -44.37
N TRP A 494 11.36 26.28 -44.37
CA TRP A 494 12.00 27.16 -45.36
C TRP A 494 11.69 26.77 -46.81
N LYS A 495 11.54 25.46 -47.08
CA LYS A 495 11.14 24.96 -48.41
C LYS A 495 9.79 25.52 -48.86
N LEU A 496 8.82 25.60 -47.96
CA LEU A 496 7.48 26.13 -48.26
C LEU A 496 7.52 27.63 -48.55
N TRP A 497 8.34 28.39 -47.82
CA TRP A 497 8.56 29.82 -48.08
C TRP A 497 9.09 30.07 -49.50
N VAL A 498 10.07 29.27 -49.93
CA VAL A 498 10.64 29.38 -51.29
C VAL A 498 9.61 29.02 -52.36
N VAL A 499 8.85 27.94 -52.15
CA VAL A 499 7.78 27.53 -53.09
C VAL A 499 6.70 28.60 -53.18
N MET A 500 6.28 29.19 -52.07
CA MET A 500 5.29 30.28 -52.07
C MET A 500 5.76 31.51 -52.83
N ALA A 501 7.02 31.92 -52.62
CA ALA A 501 7.61 33.05 -53.34
C ALA A 501 7.74 32.76 -54.85
N ALA A 502 8.13 31.54 -55.23
CA ALA A 502 8.22 31.13 -56.62
C ALA A 502 6.85 31.11 -57.30
N LEU A 503 5.84 30.53 -56.65
CA LEU A 503 4.46 30.47 -57.17
C LEU A 503 3.81 31.84 -57.25
N SER A 504 4.05 32.74 -56.28
CA SER A 504 3.54 34.11 -56.35
C SER A 504 4.16 34.88 -57.50
N LEU A 505 5.47 34.72 -57.71
CA LEU A 505 6.19 35.38 -58.79
C LEU A 505 5.74 34.84 -60.16
N SER A 506 5.55 33.53 -60.30
CA SER A 506 5.07 32.93 -61.55
C SER A 506 3.64 33.34 -61.86
N THR A 507 2.76 33.37 -60.85
CA THR A 507 1.36 33.75 -61.05
C THR A 507 1.23 35.23 -61.39
N GLY A 508 1.97 36.10 -60.68
CA GLY A 508 2.06 37.52 -61.01
C GLY A 508 2.61 37.76 -62.41
N ALA A 509 3.64 37.01 -62.83
CA ALA A 509 4.17 37.04 -64.19
C ALA A 509 3.13 36.67 -65.25
N ILE A 510 2.37 35.59 -65.03
CA ILE A 510 1.38 35.08 -65.99
C ILE A 510 0.24 36.09 -66.16
N ILE A 511 -0.29 36.63 -65.05
CA ILE A 511 -1.34 37.64 -65.09
C ILE A 511 -0.83 38.92 -65.77
N PHE A 512 0.38 39.36 -65.40
CA PHE A 512 1.01 40.54 -65.99
C PHE A 512 1.21 40.40 -67.50
N LEU A 513 1.80 39.29 -67.96
CA LEU A 513 2.03 39.03 -69.38
C LEU A 513 0.72 38.95 -70.15
N ASN A 514 -0.31 38.32 -69.58
CA ASN A 514 -1.61 38.19 -70.22
C ASN A 514 -2.36 39.54 -70.30
N GLU A 515 -2.30 40.39 -69.29
CA GLU A 515 -2.90 41.74 -69.35
C GLU A 515 -2.10 42.70 -70.24
N HIS A 516 -0.77 42.58 -70.25
CA HIS A 516 0.11 43.37 -71.12
C HIS A 516 -0.08 43.01 -72.60
N ALA A 517 -0.23 41.73 -72.92
CA ALA A 517 -0.49 41.26 -74.29
C ALA A 517 -1.87 41.68 -74.84
N ASN A 518 -2.80 42.10 -73.98
CA ASN A 518 -4.15 42.54 -74.33
C ASN A 518 -4.35 44.06 -74.18
N ASP A 519 -3.27 44.85 -74.26
CA ASP A 519 -3.27 46.32 -74.27
C ASP A 519 -3.95 46.99 -73.06
N ASN A 520 -3.79 46.43 -71.85
CA ASN A 520 -4.29 47.09 -70.64
C ASN A 520 -3.40 48.30 -70.26
N PRO A 521 -3.92 49.55 -70.25
CA PRO A 521 -3.12 50.75 -69.99
C PRO A 521 -2.52 50.81 -68.58
N GLU A 522 -3.07 50.08 -67.61
CA GLU A 522 -2.53 49.99 -66.24
C GLU A 522 -1.22 49.16 -66.18
N PHE A 523 -0.95 48.33 -67.20
CA PHE A 523 0.20 47.41 -67.27
C PHE A 523 1.22 47.81 -68.37
N GLY A 524 1.19 49.07 -68.83
CA GLY A 524 2.11 49.60 -69.86
C GLY A 524 3.25 50.48 -69.29
N GLY A 525 4.42 50.50 -69.94
CA GLY A 525 5.56 51.34 -69.52
C GLY A 525 6.87 51.09 -70.29
N SER A 526 7.96 51.74 -69.86
CA SER A 526 9.32 51.48 -70.38
C SER A 526 9.92 50.19 -69.79
N PHE A 527 10.86 49.53 -70.49
CA PHE A 527 11.39 48.19 -70.11
C PHE A 527 11.81 48.04 -68.62
N PRO A 528 12.50 49.00 -67.98
CA PRO A 528 12.83 48.89 -66.54
C PRO A 528 11.62 49.05 -65.61
N GLN A 529 10.61 49.83 -66.04
CA GLN A 529 9.38 50.04 -65.28
C GLN A 529 8.46 48.82 -65.35
N ILE A 530 8.42 48.12 -66.49
CA ILE A 530 7.66 46.88 -66.70
C ILE A 530 8.09 45.78 -65.71
N ILE A 531 9.41 45.56 -65.58
CA ILE A 531 9.94 44.55 -64.66
C ILE A 531 9.63 44.95 -63.20
N GLY A 532 9.76 46.25 -62.88
CA GLY A 532 9.44 46.77 -61.56
C GLY A 532 7.96 46.65 -61.20
N SER A 533 7.04 46.96 -62.12
CA SER A 533 5.60 46.82 -61.91
C SER A 533 5.18 45.35 -61.83
N MET A 534 5.76 44.46 -62.63
CA MET A 534 5.53 43.02 -62.56
C MET A 534 5.96 42.42 -61.20
N LEU A 535 7.14 42.80 -60.71
CA LEU A 535 7.62 42.36 -59.38
C LEU A 535 6.75 42.94 -58.26
N TRP A 536 6.37 44.21 -58.34
CA TRP A 536 5.48 44.85 -57.37
C TRP A 536 4.08 44.23 -57.37
N PHE A 537 3.52 43.93 -58.54
CA PHE A 537 2.24 43.24 -58.68
C PHE A 537 2.26 41.85 -58.03
N SER A 538 3.36 41.10 -58.20
CA SER A 538 3.54 39.81 -57.54
C SER A 538 3.55 39.92 -56.01
N VAL A 539 4.06 41.03 -55.45
CA VAL A 539 4.07 41.31 -54.01
C VAL A 539 2.70 41.76 -53.50
N THR A 540 1.98 42.61 -54.25
CA THR A 540 0.62 43.06 -53.88
C THR A 540 -0.39 41.91 -53.92
N LEU A 541 -0.18 40.95 -54.84
CA LEU A 541 -0.96 39.72 -54.95
C LEU A 541 -0.84 38.83 -53.70
N LEU A 542 0.33 38.79 -53.07
CA LEU A 542 0.56 38.05 -51.82
C LEU A 542 -0.15 38.69 -50.60
N SER A 543 -0.37 40.00 -50.64
CA SER A 543 -0.84 40.81 -49.51
C SER A 543 -2.33 41.18 -49.58
N PHE A 544 -3.09 40.61 -50.52
CA PHE A 544 -4.48 41.00 -50.83
C PHE A 544 -4.66 42.50 -51.16
N ALA A 545 -3.58 43.19 -51.57
CA ALA A 545 -3.54 44.64 -51.76
C ALA A 545 -3.62 45.05 -53.24
N GLN A 546 -4.21 44.20 -54.09
CA GLN A 546 -4.25 44.44 -55.54
C GLN A 546 -5.13 45.66 -55.85
N ARG A 547 -4.51 46.69 -56.45
CA ARG A 547 -5.18 47.94 -56.84
C ARG A 547 -5.53 48.00 -58.34
N GLU A 548 -4.89 47.16 -59.15
CA GLU A 548 -5.00 47.16 -60.61
C GLU A 548 -6.24 46.38 -61.09
N SER A 549 -6.96 46.95 -62.05
CA SER A 549 -8.19 46.41 -62.61
C SER A 549 -7.89 45.39 -63.70
N ILE A 550 -8.15 44.10 -63.40
CA ILE A 550 -7.97 43.00 -64.36
C ILE A 550 -9.17 42.97 -65.32
N LYS A 551 -8.88 43.14 -66.61
CA LYS A 551 -9.91 43.17 -67.65
C LYS A 551 -10.16 41.80 -68.26
N ASN A 552 -9.14 40.95 -68.41
CA ASN A 552 -9.31 39.65 -69.07
C ASN A 552 -9.94 38.59 -68.14
N ASN A 553 -10.91 37.84 -68.67
CA ASN A 553 -11.57 36.75 -67.96
C ASN A 553 -10.59 35.59 -67.61
N LEU A 554 -9.58 35.32 -68.44
CA LEU A 554 -8.55 34.31 -68.14
C LEU A 554 -7.68 34.72 -66.95
N SER A 555 -7.25 35.98 -66.90
CA SER A 555 -6.52 36.55 -65.76
C SER A 555 -7.36 36.53 -64.48
N ARG A 556 -8.68 36.80 -64.57
CA ARG A 556 -9.61 36.72 -63.43
C ARG A 556 -9.75 35.30 -62.88
N PHE A 557 -9.77 34.30 -63.75
CA PHE A 557 -9.81 32.90 -63.34
C PHE A 557 -8.53 32.49 -62.61
N VAL A 558 -7.36 32.77 -63.19
CA VAL A 558 -6.05 32.51 -62.55
C VAL A 558 -5.93 33.24 -61.22
N LEU A 559 -6.35 34.50 -61.16
CA LEU A 559 -6.40 35.28 -59.92
C LEU A 559 -7.30 34.62 -58.87
N THR A 560 -8.52 34.20 -59.25
CA THR A 560 -9.49 33.62 -58.32
C THR A 560 -8.97 32.32 -57.69
N VAL A 561 -8.36 31.44 -58.51
CA VAL A 561 -7.72 30.21 -58.02
C VAL A 561 -6.57 30.54 -57.08
N TRP A 562 -5.73 31.51 -57.43
CA TRP A 562 -4.58 31.90 -56.61
C TRP A 562 -4.99 32.55 -55.27
N LEU A 563 -6.02 33.41 -55.27
CA LEU A 563 -6.58 33.98 -54.04
C LEU A 563 -7.10 32.88 -53.10
N PHE A 564 -7.70 31.82 -53.63
CA PHE A 564 -8.12 30.67 -52.86
C PHE A 564 -6.93 29.92 -52.23
N VAL A 565 -5.83 29.74 -52.99
CA VAL A 565 -4.59 29.13 -52.48
C VAL A 565 -3.99 29.97 -51.35
N ILE A 566 -3.83 31.29 -51.54
CA ILE A 566 -3.31 32.18 -50.50
C ILE A 566 -4.20 32.15 -49.25
N MET A 567 -5.53 32.16 -49.41
CA MET A 567 -6.47 32.09 -48.29
C MET A 567 -6.27 30.82 -47.45
N ILE A 568 -6.09 29.67 -48.08
CA ILE A 568 -5.82 28.41 -47.36
C ILE A 568 -4.47 28.48 -46.65
N VAL A 569 -3.44 29.01 -47.31
CA VAL A 569 -2.10 29.11 -46.73
C VAL A 569 -2.08 30.07 -45.53
N THR A 570 -2.76 31.22 -45.61
CA THR A 570 -2.85 32.17 -44.48
C THR A 570 -3.65 31.58 -43.31
N ALA A 571 -4.75 30.89 -43.57
CA ALA A 571 -5.51 30.18 -42.53
C ALA A 571 -4.71 29.06 -41.87
N SER A 572 -3.92 28.31 -42.65
CA SER A 572 -3.05 27.24 -42.13
C SER A 572 -1.89 27.82 -41.31
N TYR A 573 -1.32 28.93 -41.77
CA TYR A 573 -0.26 29.64 -41.08
C TYR A 573 -0.71 30.15 -39.71
N THR A 574 -1.87 30.80 -39.64
CA THR A 574 -2.42 31.31 -38.36
C THR A 574 -2.76 30.16 -37.41
N ALA A 575 -3.27 29.04 -37.91
CA ALA A 575 -3.55 27.85 -37.08
C ALA A 575 -2.27 27.23 -36.49
N VAL A 576 -1.22 27.05 -37.31
CA VAL A 576 0.06 26.50 -36.84
C VAL A 576 0.74 27.44 -35.85
N LEU A 577 0.80 28.73 -36.16
CA LEU A 577 1.39 29.73 -35.27
C LEU A 577 0.63 29.81 -33.94
N SER A 578 -0.71 29.76 -33.96
CA SER A 578 -1.55 29.73 -32.76
C SER A 578 -1.29 28.46 -31.93
N SER A 579 -1.17 27.29 -32.56
CA SER A 579 -0.83 26.04 -31.87
C SER A 579 0.55 26.09 -31.21
N MET A 580 1.54 26.69 -31.88
CA MET A 580 2.89 26.86 -31.33
C MET A 580 2.95 27.84 -30.15
N MET A 581 2.05 28.83 -30.10
CA MET A 581 1.97 29.81 -29.01
C MET A 581 1.16 29.31 -27.80
N THR A 582 0.29 28.33 -27.98
CA THR A 582 -0.64 27.87 -26.93
C THR A 582 -0.14 26.67 -26.14
N VAL A 583 0.71 25.81 -26.72
CA VAL A 583 1.20 24.59 -26.05
C VAL A 583 2.72 24.64 -25.86
N PRO A 584 3.24 24.83 -24.63
CA PRO A 584 4.66 24.67 -24.35
C PRO A 584 5.07 23.21 -24.59
N ARG A 585 5.83 22.94 -25.65
CA ARG A 585 6.36 21.61 -25.95
C ARG A 585 7.74 21.47 -25.31
N LEU A 586 7.80 20.92 -24.09
CA LEU A 586 9.05 20.39 -23.54
C LEU A 586 9.43 19.13 -24.33
N GLN A 587 10.22 19.32 -25.39
CA GLN A 587 10.76 18.20 -26.16
C GLN A 587 12.04 17.67 -25.50
N PRO A 588 12.21 16.35 -25.39
CA PRO A 588 13.47 15.79 -24.89
C PRO A 588 14.63 16.16 -25.83
N SER A 589 15.79 16.49 -25.24
CA SER A 589 17.03 16.71 -26.01
C SER A 589 17.50 15.43 -26.70
N ILE A 590 17.31 14.28 -26.06
CA ILE A 590 17.66 12.94 -26.55
C ILE A 590 16.41 12.08 -26.46
N VAL A 591 15.99 11.53 -27.60
CA VAL A 591 14.77 10.71 -27.70
C VAL A 591 15.10 9.23 -27.46
N GLU A 592 16.14 8.71 -28.10
CA GLU A 592 16.43 7.28 -28.12
C GLU A 592 17.67 6.90 -27.32
N VAL A 593 17.62 5.73 -26.67
CA VAL A 593 18.75 5.14 -25.93
C VAL A 593 19.91 4.79 -26.88
N ASP A 594 19.61 4.37 -28.11
CA ASP A 594 20.60 4.04 -29.14
C ASP A 594 21.56 5.19 -29.44
N TYR A 595 21.07 6.44 -29.32
CA TYR A 595 21.91 7.63 -29.48
C TYR A 595 22.98 7.70 -28.39
N LEU A 596 22.64 7.39 -27.13
CA LEU A 596 23.58 7.38 -26.00
C LEU A 596 24.64 6.29 -26.16
N GLN A 597 24.25 5.12 -26.66
CA GLN A 597 25.17 4.02 -26.94
C GLN A 597 26.16 4.40 -28.05
N LYS A 598 25.68 4.92 -29.18
CA LYS A 598 26.51 5.34 -30.32
C LYS A 598 27.48 6.46 -29.97
N THR A 599 27.07 7.38 -29.08
CA THR A 599 27.89 8.52 -28.66
C THR A 599 28.80 8.21 -27.46
N ASN A 600 28.76 6.99 -26.91
CA ASN A 600 29.49 6.59 -25.72
C ASN A 600 29.28 7.59 -24.56
N ALA A 601 28.03 8.03 -24.38
CA ALA A 601 27.67 9.05 -23.42
C ALA A 601 27.65 8.50 -21.98
N ILE A 602 28.03 9.33 -21.01
CA ILE A 602 27.94 9.01 -19.59
C ILE A 602 26.50 9.16 -19.13
N VAL A 603 25.95 8.14 -18.47
CA VAL A 603 24.57 8.09 -17.99
C VAL A 603 24.54 7.95 -16.47
N GLY A 604 23.57 8.60 -15.82
CA GLY A 604 23.36 8.53 -14.37
C GLY A 604 22.38 7.42 -13.98
N CYS A 605 22.67 6.72 -12.91
CA CYS A 605 21.75 5.77 -12.28
C CYS A 605 22.00 5.67 -10.77
N ASN A 606 21.02 5.17 -10.02
CA ASN A 606 21.15 5.01 -8.58
C ASN A 606 22.28 4.01 -8.26
N GLU A 607 23.06 4.31 -7.23
CA GLU A 607 24.20 3.48 -6.82
C GLU A 607 23.78 2.07 -6.42
N GLU A 608 22.71 1.98 -5.64
CA GLU A 608 22.12 0.73 -5.17
C GLU A 608 20.82 0.45 -5.94
N GLY A 609 20.72 -0.74 -6.55
CA GLY A 609 19.52 -1.18 -7.26
C GLY A 609 19.83 -2.04 -8.49
N PHE A 610 18.77 -2.41 -9.21
CA PHE A 610 18.87 -3.29 -10.37
C PHE A 610 19.16 -2.54 -11.68
N ILE A 611 18.96 -1.22 -11.73
CA ILE A 611 19.15 -0.39 -12.93
C ILE A 611 20.59 -0.47 -13.47
N PRO A 612 21.67 -0.36 -12.66
CA PRO A 612 23.04 -0.50 -13.16
C PRO A 612 23.28 -1.84 -13.88
N ARG A 613 22.74 -2.93 -13.31
CA ARG A 613 22.82 -4.27 -13.90
C ARG A 613 22.01 -4.34 -15.19
N TYR A 614 20.81 -3.80 -15.22
CA TYR A 614 20.00 -3.71 -16.44
C TYR A 614 20.70 -2.91 -17.56
N LEU A 615 21.30 -1.76 -17.24
CA LEU A 615 22.06 -0.94 -18.19
C LEU A 615 23.27 -1.69 -18.79
N THR A 616 23.96 -2.49 -17.98
CA THR A 616 25.15 -3.24 -18.38
C THR A 616 24.79 -4.55 -19.11
N ASP A 617 23.93 -5.37 -18.52
CA ASP A 617 23.61 -6.72 -19.00
C ASP A 617 22.67 -6.68 -20.19
N THR A 618 21.66 -5.79 -20.17
CA THR A 618 20.61 -5.73 -21.20
C THR A 618 20.92 -4.66 -22.25
N LEU A 619 21.16 -3.43 -21.81
CA LEU A 619 21.42 -2.30 -22.72
C LEU A 619 22.89 -2.16 -23.13
N LYS A 620 23.78 -3.05 -22.69
CA LYS A 620 25.19 -3.14 -23.11
C LYS A 620 25.97 -1.82 -22.96
N PHE A 621 25.61 -1.00 -21.99
CA PHE A 621 26.45 0.14 -21.60
C PHE A 621 27.74 -0.36 -20.95
N LYS A 622 28.84 0.35 -21.18
CA LYS A 622 30.09 0.07 -20.49
C LYS A 622 30.03 0.60 -19.07
N GLU A 623 30.58 -0.15 -18.13
CA GLU A 623 30.58 0.21 -16.71
C GLU A 623 31.27 1.56 -16.44
N GLU A 624 32.32 1.90 -17.21
CA GLU A 624 33.01 3.19 -17.16
C GLU A 624 32.13 4.41 -17.48
N ASN A 625 31.04 4.21 -18.23
CA ASN A 625 30.10 5.26 -18.62
C ASN A 625 28.90 5.34 -17.66
N LEU A 626 28.85 4.51 -16.62
CA LEU A 626 27.79 4.54 -15.62
C LEU A 626 28.23 5.38 -14.43
N LYS A 627 27.55 6.52 -14.24
CA LYS A 627 27.75 7.35 -13.06
C LYS A 627 26.72 6.99 -11.99
N LYS A 628 27.19 6.33 -10.93
CA LYS A 628 26.40 6.01 -9.75
C LYS A 628 26.18 7.26 -8.89
N ILE A 629 24.92 7.55 -8.55
CA ILE A 629 24.50 8.71 -7.76
C ILE A 629 23.66 8.21 -6.59
N GLY A 630 24.00 8.61 -5.37
CA GLY A 630 23.39 8.08 -4.14
C GLY A 630 22.09 8.79 -3.70
N SER A 631 21.89 10.06 -4.07
CA SER A 631 20.72 10.84 -3.67
C SER A 631 20.00 11.46 -4.87
N LEU A 632 18.67 11.50 -4.81
CA LEU A 632 17.83 12.13 -5.84
C LEU A 632 18.17 13.62 -6.06
N SER A 633 18.62 14.32 -5.01
CA SER A 633 19.03 15.74 -5.07
C SER A 633 20.23 15.98 -5.98
N ASP A 634 21.15 15.04 -6.04
CA ASP A 634 22.48 15.23 -6.64
C ASP A 634 22.43 15.12 -8.17
N TYR A 635 21.35 14.52 -8.70
CA TYR A 635 21.11 14.43 -10.13
C TYR A 635 21.02 15.80 -10.81
N LYS A 636 20.42 16.79 -10.15
CA LYS A 636 20.30 18.15 -10.71
C LYS A 636 21.68 18.74 -10.98
N GLU A 637 22.57 18.66 -10.00
CA GLU A 637 23.94 19.15 -10.11
C GLU A 637 24.75 18.37 -11.15
N ALA A 638 24.56 17.04 -11.23
CA ALA A 638 25.20 16.19 -12.24
C ALA A 638 24.80 16.58 -13.67
N PHE A 639 23.53 16.89 -13.91
CA PHE A 639 23.06 17.42 -15.20
C PHE A 639 23.62 18.81 -15.49
N GLU A 640 23.63 19.72 -14.52
CA GLU A 640 24.12 21.11 -14.70
C GLU A 640 25.62 21.16 -15.01
N LYS A 641 26.42 20.32 -14.34
CA LYS A 641 27.86 20.16 -14.60
C LYS A 641 28.16 19.36 -15.87
N LYS A 642 27.14 18.92 -16.62
CA LYS A 642 27.26 18.06 -17.82
C LYS A 642 28.05 16.77 -17.56
N GLN A 643 27.96 16.24 -16.34
CA GLN A 643 28.61 14.98 -15.97
C GLN A 643 27.82 13.77 -16.47
N ILE A 644 26.53 13.94 -16.72
CA ILE A 644 25.64 12.95 -17.30
C ILE A 644 24.84 13.56 -18.45
N ALA A 645 24.60 12.77 -19.50
CA ALA A 645 23.76 13.15 -20.62
C ALA A 645 22.29 12.80 -20.39
N ALA A 646 22.04 11.70 -19.68
CA ALA A 646 20.74 11.18 -19.32
C ALA A 646 20.79 10.50 -17.95
N ALA A 647 19.65 10.39 -17.27
CA ALA A 647 19.51 9.63 -16.04
C ALA A 647 18.42 8.57 -16.19
N PHE A 648 18.64 7.38 -15.65
CA PHE A 648 17.67 6.30 -15.64
C PHE A 648 17.08 6.12 -14.25
N PHE A 649 15.76 6.12 -14.19
CA PHE A 649 14.99 6.00 -12.95
C PHE A 649 13.87 4.96 -13.12
N ILE A 650 13.34 4.45 -12.02
CA ILE A 650 11.97 3.94 -12.02
C ILE A 650 10.98 5.12 -12.05
N SER A 651 9.84 4.93 -12.71
CA SER A 651 8.88 5.99 -12.97
C SER A 651 8.40 6.74 -11.72
N PRO A 652 8.20 6.13 -10.53
CA PRO A 652 7.81 6.90 -9.35
C PRO A 652 8.92 7.84 -8.85
N HIS A 653 10.19 7.40 -8.90
CA HIS A 653 11.33 8.25 -8.56
C HIS A 653 11.51 9.39 -9.56
N ALA A 654 11.29 9.11 -10.86
CA ALA A 654 11.35 10.13 -11.91
C ALA A 654 10.26 11.20 -11.73
N LYS A 655 9.03 10.80 -11.42
CA LYS A 655 7.92 11.74 -11.15
C LYS A 655 8.28 12.69 -10.01
N LEU A 656 8.85 12.16 -8.92
CA LEU A 656 9.28 12.96 -7.78
C LEU A 656 10.42 13.93 -8.16
N PHE A 657 11.43 13.48 -8.90
CA PHE A 657 12.50 14.34 -9.39
C PHE A 657 11.97 15.48 -10.29
N LEU A 658 11.00 15.17 -11.14
CA LEU A 658 10.38 16.12 -12.07
C LEU A 658 9.42 17.08 -11.37
N ALA A 659 8.76 16.69 -10.28
CA ALA A 659 7.94 17.60 -9.49
C ALA A 659 8.75 18.84 -9.07
N ASN A 660 10.00 18.63 -8.64
CA ASN A 660 10.91 19.70 -8.22
C ASN A 660 11.66 20.39 -9.38
N ASN A 661 11.64 19.84 -10.60
CA ASN A 661 12.46 20.33 -11.72
C ASN A 661 11.76 20.33 -13.10
N SER A 662 10.42 20.41 -13.11
CA SER A 662 9.55 20.18 -14.28
C SER A 662 9.81 21.09 -15.48
N LYS A 663 10.37 22.30 -15.25
CA LYS A 663 10.67 23.26 -16.32
C LYS A 663 11.95 22.93 -17.10
N ARG A 664 12.82 22.05 -16.59
CA ARG A 664 14.19 21.83 -17.12
C ARG A 664 14.45 20.42 -17.64
N PHE A 665 13.73 19.43 -17.14
CA PHE A 665 13.93 18.03 -17.49
C PHE A 665 12.61 17.41 -17.94
N VAL A 666 12.69 16.37 -18.76
CA VAL A 666 11.54 15.65 -19.30
C VAL A 666 11.86 14.18 -19.47
N ILE A 667 10.82 13.34 -19.38
CA ILE A 667 10.93 11.91 -19.68
C ILE A 667 10.98 11.71 -21.19
N ALA A 668 12.01 11.02 -21.66
CA ALA A 668 12.11 10.53 -23.02
C ALA A 668 11.46 9.16 -23.15
N LYS A 669 10.79 8.91 -24.29
CA LYS A 669 10.22 7.60 -24.66
C LYS A 669 11.17 6.88 -25.62
N PRO A 670 11.29 5.54 -25.58
CA PRO A 670 10.41 4.58 -24.88
C PRO A 670 10.80 4.30 -23.42
N SER A 671 9.82 3.87 -22.62
CA SER A 671 9.99 3.34 -21.27
C SER A 671 9.87 1.81 -21.27
N LEU A 672 10.54 1.14 -20.33
CA LEU A 672 10.43 -0.31 -20.16
C LEU A 672 9.53 -0.63 -18.96
N GLN A 673 8.44 -1.37 -19.17
CA GLN A 673 7.57 -1.80 -18.07
C GLN A 673 8.25 -2.85 -17.19
N VAL A 674 8.14 -2.68 -15.87
CA VAL A 674 8.64 -3.63 -14.86
C VAL A 674 7.50 -4.00 -13.91
N GLY A 675 7.68 -5.04 -13.08
CA GLY A 675 6.58 -5.65 -12.31
C GLY A 675 5.92 -4.78 -11.22
N GLY A 676 6.39 -3.55 -11.00
CA GLY A 676 5.86 -2.64 -9.97
C GLY A 676 6.59 -2.75 -8.63
N LEU A 677 6.14 -1.94 -7.67
CA LEU A 677 6.58 -1.99 -6.28
C LEU A 677 5.65 -2.90 -5.46
N ALA A 678 6.22 -3.83 -4.71
CA ALA A 678 5.48 -4.79 -3.89
C ALA A 678 6.19 -5.10 -2.57
N TYR A 679 5.44 -5.70 -1.64
CA TYR A 679 6.00 -6.22 -0.40
C TYR A 679 6.50 -7.65 -0.60
N VAL A 680 7.50 -8.03 0.19
CA VAL A 680 8.16 -9.35 0.07
C VAL A 680 7.80 -10.23 1.25
N PHE A 681 7.43 -11.46 0.96
CA PHE A 681 7.10 -12.48 1.95
C PHE A 681 7.85 -13.80 1.66
N PRO A 682 8.10 -14.64 2.68
CA PRO A 682 8.61 -15.99 2.45
C PRO A 682 7.68 -16.79 1.54
N LYS A 683 8.27 -17.67 0.72
CA LYS A 683 7.50 -18.53 -0.18
C LYS A 683 6.42 -19.32 0.56
N GLY A 684 5.18 -19.28 0.05
CA GLY A 684 4.02 -19.95 0.65
C GLY A 684 3.45 -19.27 1.90
N SER A 685 3.84 -18.03 2.19
CA SER A 685 3.26 -17.26 3.30
C SER A 685 1.79 -16.96 3.08
N SER A 686 0.92 -17.32 4.04
CA SER A 686 -0.50 -16.97 3.99
C SER A 686 -0.74 -15.47 4.08
N LEU A 687 0.18 -14.72 4.70
CA LEU A 687 0.09 -13.27 4.84
C LEU A 687 0.18 -12.57 3.48
N ASN A 688 0.92 -13.14 2.52
CA ASN A 688 1.04 -12.59 1.19
C ASN A 688 -0.32 -12.47 0.49
N ALA A 689 -1.12 -13.55 0.52
CA ALA A 689 -2.44 -13.57 -0.11
C ALA A 689 -3.41 -12.56 0.53
N ASP A 690 -3.37 -12.44 1.86
CA ASP A 690 -4.24 -11.54 2.61
C ASP A 690 -3.86 -10.06 2.39
N ILE A 691 -2.56 -9.72 2.44
CA ILE A 691 -2.06 -8.36 2.15
C ILE A 691 -2.30 -7.98 0.68
N SER A 692 -2.06 -8.89 -0.26
CA SER A 692 -2.35 -8.69 -1.68
C SER A 692 -3.81 -8.33 -1.92
N ARG A 693 -4.74 -9.02 -1.25
CA ARG A 693 -6.17 -8.70 -1.32
C ARG A 693 -6.49 -7.33 -0.73
N ALA A 694 -5.84 -6.96 0.37
CA ALA A 694 -6.00 -5.64 0.99
C ALA A 694 -5.51 -4.52 0.05
N ILE A 695 -4.35 -4.68 -0.59
CA ILE A 695 -3.80 -3.73 -1.57
C ILE A 695 -4.76 -3.52 -2.74
N LEU A 696 -5.31 -4.61 -3.30
CA LEU A 696 -6.29 -4.52 -4.40
C LEU A 696 -7.56 -3.75 -3.98
N ASN A 697 -8.06 -3.99 -2.76
CA ASN A 697 -9.20 -3.27 -2.21
C ASN A 697 -8.89 -1.76 -2.07
N MET A 698 -7.71 -1.41 -1.55
CA MET A 698 -7.27 -0.01 -1.44
C MET A 698 -7.10 0.66 -2.81
N LYS A 699 -6.56 -0.06 -3.81
CA LYS A 699 -6.42 0.44 -5.20
C LYS A 699 -7.79 0.71 -5.82
N GLN A 700 -8.76 -0.19 -5.62
CA GLN A 700 -10.15 -0.01 -6.10
C GLN A 700 -10.88 1.17 -5.44
N ARG A 701 -10.58 1.43 -4.16
CA ARG A 701 -11.13 2.57 -3.41
C ARG A 701 -10.44 3.91 -3.69
N GLY A 702 -9.30 3.90 -4.38
CA GLY A 702 -8.49 5.09 -4.62
C GLY A 702 -7.68 5.58 -3.41
N GLU A 703 -7.62 4.79 -2.31
CA GLU A 703 -6.89 5.17 -1.10
C GLU A 703 -5.38 5.28 -1.35
N ILE A 704 -4.82 4.42 -2.20
CA ILE A 704 -3.40 4.46 -2.57
C ILE A 704 -3.09 5.76 -3.33
N ASN A 705 -3.98 6.22 -4.22
CA ASN A 705 -3.77 7.46 -4.97
C ASN A 705 -3.76 8.68 -4.04
N HIS A 706 -4.64 8.70 -3.03
CA HIS A 706 -4.62 9.76 -2.01
C HIS A 706 -3.33 9.75 -1.17
N LEU A 707 -2.80 8.58 -0.83
CA LEU A 707 -1.49 8.46 -0.19
C LEU A 707 -0.36 8.90 -1.13
N GLU A 708 -0.45 8.59 -2.43
CA GLU A 708 0.54 9.01 -3.44
C GLU A 708 0.61 10.54 -3.52
N GLU A 709 -0.54 11.21 -3.63
CA GLU A 709 -0.64 12.68 -3.66
C GLU A 709 -0.07 13.32 -2.40
N ARG A 710 -0.42 12.78 -1.22
CA ARG A 710 0.02 13.31 0.07
C ARG A 710 1.54 13.22 0.28
N PHE A 711 2.15 12.11 -0.14
CA PHE A 711 3.57 11.85 0.13
C PHE A 711 4.50 12.27 -1.01
N LEU A 712 4.06 12.21 -2.27
CA LEU A 712 4.93 12.45 -3.43
C LEU A 712 4.73 13.82 -4.09
N PHE A 713 3.60 14.51 -3.85
CA PHE A 713 3.28 15.78 -4.54
C PHE A 713 3.07 16.97 -3.59
N PHE A 714 2.97 16.74 -2.27
CA PHE A 714 2.68 17.80 -1.28
C PHE A 714 3.92 18.44 -0.63
N SER A 715 5.13 17.98 -0.94
CA SER A 715 6.37 18.62 -0.46
C SER A 715 6.73 19.77 -1.42
N ASP A 716 6.35 20.99 -1.04
CA ASP A 716 6.51 22.27 -1.75
C ASP A 716 5.49 22.62 -2.86
N SER A 717 4.20 22.52 -2.52
CA SER A 717 3.17 23.40 -3.11
C SER A 717 3.25 24.85 -2.60
N SER A 718 4.47 25.36 -2.36
CA SER A 718 4.78 26.80 -2.36
C SER A 718 5.22 27.29 -3.75
N SER A 719 5.14 26.40 -4.76
CA SER A 719 5.36 26.74 -6.17
C SER A 719 4.25 26.22 -7.09
N SER A 720 3.07 25.87 -6.55
CA SER A 720 1.83 25.90 -7.32
C SER A 720 1.25 27.31 -7.30
N ASP A 721 2.07 28.29 -7.68
CA ASP A 721 1.52 29.32 -8.55
C ASP A 721 1.16 28.58 -9.84
N GLN A 722 -0.07 28.06 -9.87
CA GLN A 722 -0.89 28.27 -11.05
C GLN A 722 -1.11 29.78 -11.19
N HIS A 723 -0.03 30.55 -11.38
CA HIS A 723 -0.09 31.54 -12.41
C HIS A 723 -0.38 30.69 -13.66
N MET A 724 -1.66 30.68 -14.04
CA MET A 724 -1.97 30.92 -15.44
C MET A 724 -1.01 32.02 -15.87
N ASP A 725 0.17 31.63 -16.35
CA ASP A 725 1.10 32.53 -17.00
C ASP A 725 0.22 33.22 -18.03
N ASP A 726 0.01 34.51 -17.82
CA ASP A 726 -0.82 35.35 -18.66
C ASP A 726 -0.57 34.92 -20.11
N LEU A 727 -1.64 34.75 -20.89
CA LEU A 727 -1.59 34.73 -22.35
C LEU A 727 -1.10 36.10 -22.90
N SER A 728 -0.16 36.75 -22.22
CA SER A 728 0.50 37.96 -22.62
C SER A 728 1.49 37.64 -23.74
N LEU A 729 1.21 38.22 -24.90
CA LEU A 729 2.13 38.25 -26.02
C LEU A 729 3.28 39.19 -25.66
N TYR A 730 4.41 38.64 -25.25
CA TYR A 730 5.61 39.43 -24.97
C TYR A 730 6.19 40.05 -26.25
N LEU A 731 6.76 41.26 -26.11
CA LEU A 731 7.46 41.98 -27.19
C LEU A 731 8.54 41.13 -27.86
N SER A 732 9.14 40.18 -27.12
CA SER A 732 10.13 39.23 -27.63
C SER A 732 9.62 38.39 -28.82
N HIS A 733 8.33 38.06 -28.87
CA HIS A 733 7.74 37.22 -29.94
C HIS A 733 7.62 37.94 -31.28
N PHE A 734 7.46 39.27 -31.26
CA PHE A 734 7.36 40.11 -32.45
C PHE A 734 8.60 40.94 -32.72
N SER A 735 9.63 40.79 -31.89
CA SER A 735 10.88 41.53 -31.99
C SER A 735 11.56 41.36 -33.35
N GLY A 736 11.62 40.14 -33.90
CA GLY A 736 12.20 39.89 -35.22
C GLY A 736 11.55 40.73 -36.34
N PRO A 737 10.24 40.58 -36.61
CA PRO A 737 9.53 41.40 -37.61
C PRO A 737 9.64 42.92 -37.36
N LEU A 738 9.58 43.36 -36.10
CA LEU A 738 9.70 44.79 -35.75
C LEU A 738 11.11 45.34 -36.02
N ILE A 739 12.15 44.56 -35.77
CA ILE A 739 13.55 44.90 -36.10
C ILE A 739 13.69 45.03 -37.62
N VAL A 740 13.17 44.08 -38.40
CA VAL A 740 13.24 44.13 -39.87
C VAL A 740 12.50 45.36 -40.42
N SER A 741 11.31 45.68 -39.89
CA SER A 741 10.57 46.88 -40.27
C SER A 741 11.32 48.17 -39.90
N SER A 742 11.95 48.22 -38.73
CA SER A 742 12.70 49.40 -38.27
C SER A 742 13.98 49.63 -39.08
N VAL A 743 14.67 48.55 -39.44
CA VAL A 743 15.88 48.62 -40.28
C VAL A 743 15.54 49.08 -41.69
N THR A 744 14.47 48.55 -42.28
CA THR A 744 14.05 48.94 -43.65
C THR A 744 13.62 50.40 -43.73
N THR A 745 12.85 50.90 -42.75
CA THR A 745 12.47 52.32 -42.71
C THR A 745 13.68 53.23 -42.49
N ALA A 746 14.63 52.84 -41.65
CA ALA A 746 15.88 53.59 -41.45
C ALA A 746 16.72 53.66 -42.74
N ILE A 747 16.84 52.56 -43.49
CA ILE A 747 17.54 52.53 -44.78
C ILE A 747 16.86 53.46 -45.79
N VAL A 748 15.53 53.39 -45.92
CA VAL A 748 14.78 54.25 -46.84
C VAL A 748 14.91 55.72 -46.45
N PHE A 749 14.81 56.03 -45.15
CA PHE A 749 15.03 57.37 -44.62
C PHE A 749 16.44 57.89 -44.95
N LEU A 750 17.47 57.05 -44.76
CA LEU A 750 18.85 57.40 -45.11
C LEU A 750 18.99 57.71 -46.61
N ILE A 751 18.39 56.89 -47.48
CA ILE A 751 18.40 57.11 -48.94
C ILE A 751 17.70 58.43 -49.29
N ILE A 752 16.58 58.75 -48.65
CA ILE A 752 15.86 60.02 -48.86
C ILE A 752 16.73 61.19 -48.41
N VAL A 753 17.33 61.13 -47.23
CA VAL A 753 18.22 62.17 -46.68
C VAL A 753 19.40 62.39 -47.62
N VAL A 754 20.06 61.32 -48.08
CA VAL A 754 21.17 61.41 -49.05
C VAL A 754 20.71 62.04 -50.36
N ARG A 755 19.53 61.67 -50.89
CA ARG A 755 18.97 62.29 -52.11
C ARG A 755 18.66 63.77 -51.92
N VAL A 756 18.09 64.16 -50.78
CA VAL A 756 17.76 65.56 -50.48
C VAL A 756 19.03 66.38 -50.32
N ILE A 757 20.05 65.87 -49.61
CA ILE A 757 21.35 66.53 -49.48
C ILE A 757 22.00 66.69 -50.85
N ARG A 758 22.01 65.64 -51.69
CA ARG A 758 22.59 65.70 -53.04
C ARG A 758 21.86 66.70 -53.96
N LYS A 759 20.53 66.78 -53.88
CA LYS A 759 19.72 67.76 -54.61
C LYS A 759 19.98 69.19 -54.10
N ARG A 760 20.11 69.37 -52.78
CA ARG A 760 20.38 70.68 -52.16
C ARG A 760 21.80 71.17 -52.42
N TRP A 761 22.79 70.25 -52.49
CA TRP A 761 24.15 70.55 -52.93
C TRP A 761 24.21 70.92 -54.41
N SER A 762 23.51 70.20 -55.29
CA SER A 762 23.38 70.56 -56.70
C SER A 762 22.74 71.95 -56.91
N ILE A 763 21.74 72.30 -56.09
CA ILE A 763 21.14 73.64 -56.10
C ILE A 763 22.10 74.68 -55.49
N HIS A 764 22.86 74.33 -54.45
CA HIS A 764 23.85 75.22 -53.84
C HIS A 764 25.02 75.53 -54.79
N ASP A 765 25.53 74.54 -55.52
CA ASP A 765 26.55 74.75 -56.58
C ASP A 765 26.01 75.63 -57.72
N SER A 766 24.73 75.47 -58.07
CA SER A 766 24.06 76.35 -59.05
C SER A 766 23.84 77.78 -58.53
N ILE A 767 23.67 77.97 -57.21
CA ILE A 767 23.51 79.29 -56.58
C ILE A 767 24.87 79.96 -56.33
N GLN A 768 25.90 79.20 -55.94
CA GLN A 768 27.26 79.72 -55.79
C GLN A 768 27.84 80.18 -57.12
N SER A 769 27.64 79.44 -58.22
CA SER A 769 28.09 79.87 -59.55
C SER A 769 27.45 81.20 -59.99
N SER A 770 26.15 81.41 -59.72
CA SER A 770 25.48 82.68 -60.03
C SER A 770 25.93 83.85 -59.13
N LEU A 771 26.22 83.59 -57.85
CA LEU A 771 26.76 84.59 -56.92
C LEU A 771 28.23 84.93 -57.21
N MET A 772 29.04 83.97 -57.66
CA MET A 772 30.41 84.20 -58.13
C MET A 772 30.41 85.10 -59.37
N TYR A 773 29.52 84.83 -60.33
CA TYR A 773 29.38 85.67 -61.53
C TYR A 773 29.01 87.12 -61.19
N ARG A 774 28.11 87.30 -60.21
CA ARG A 774 27.73 88.63 -59.69
C ARG A 774 28.85 89.34 -58.94
N ARG A 775 29.73 88.62 -58.24
CA ARG A 775 30.91 89.18 -57.57
C ARG A 775 32.00 89.57 -58.58
N ILE A 776 32.26 88.73 -59.59
CA ILE A 776 33.22 89.04 -60.66
C ILE A 776 32.74 90.25 -61.48
N SER A 777 31.45 90.35 -61.80
CA SER A 777 30.86 91.53 -62.45
C SER A 777 31.02 92.81 -61.62
N ARG A 778 30.86 92.74 -60.28
CA ARG A 778 31.08 93.90 -59.39
C ARG A 778 32.56 94.29 -59.27
N TRP A 779 33.47 93.32 -59.26
CA TRP A 779 34.91 93.58 -59.28
C TRP A 779 35.37 94.19 -60.61
N ALA A 780 34.83 93.72 -61.74
CA ALA A 780 35.07 94.33 -63.05
C ALA A 780 34.55 95.77 -63.12
N ALA A 781 33.38 96.06 -62.53
CA ALA A 781 32.85 97.42 -62.44
C ALA A 781 33.70 98.31 -61.51
N PHE A 782 34.21 97.80 -60.38
CA PHE A 782 35.09 98.54 -59.48
C PHE A 782 36.44 98.88 -60.13
N LEU A 783 37.05 97.92 -60.83
CA LEU A 783 38.29 98.13 -61.59
C LEU A 783 38.11 99.11 -62.75
N LEU A 784 36.94 99.13 -63.40
CA LEU A 784 36.62 100.13 -64.43
C LEU A 784 36.44 101.54 -63.85
N VAL A 785 35.84 101.68 -62.66
CA VAL A 785 35.70 102.98 -61.98
C VAL A 785 37.04 103.50 -61.46
N GLU A 786 37.91 102.61 -60.96
CA GLU A 786 39.25 102.98 -60.46
C GLU A 786 40.24 103.31 -61.59
N CYS A 787 40.06 102.73 -62.79
CA CYS A 787 40.79 103.13 -63.99
C CYS A 787 40.31 104.47 -64.59
N HIS A 788 39.04 104.85 -64.39
CA HIS A 788 38.49 106.09 -64.94
C HIS A 788 38.80 107.34 -64.08
N ALA A 789 39.27 107.17 -62.84
CA ALA A 789 39.56 108.27 -61.89
C ALA A 789 41.03 108.77 -61.92
N ARG A 790 41.90 108.20 -62.76
CA ARG A 790 43.33 108.61 -62.88
C ARG A 790 43.65 109.55 -64.05
N PHE A 791 42.67 109.91 -64.87
CA PHE A 791 42.85 110.86 -65.96
C PHE A 791 41.82 112.00 -65.85
N TYR A 792 42.35 113.22 -65.63
CA TYR A 792 41.70 114.54 -65.58
C TYR A 792 41.10 115.04 -64.24
N PRO A 793 41.72 116.07 -63.62
CA PRO A 793 41.14 116.83 -62.52
C PRO A 793 40.48 118.13 -63.04
N GLY A 794 39.25 118.41 -62.63
CA GLY A 794 38.69 119.76 -62.74
C GLY A 794 37.19 119.86 -62.96
N TYR A 795 36.57 120.61 -62.04
CA TYR A 795 35.38 121.47 -62.22
C TYR A 795 33.94 120.93 -62.02
N PHE A 796 33.22 121.70 -61.18
CA PHE A 796 31.78 121.77 -60.84
C PHE A 796 31.20 120.60 -60.03
N GLY A 797 30.41 120.78 -58.96
CA GLY A 797 29.67 121.95 -58.47
C GLY A 797 28.17 121.61 -58.31
N ALA A 798 27.72 121.54 -57.05
CA ALA A 798 26.36 121.76 -56.51
C ALA A 798 25.08 121.13 -57.12
N SER A 799 24.35 120.42 -56.23
CA SER A 799 22.88 120.40 -55.98
C SER A 799 21.85 120.01 -57.06
N ILE A 800 20.99 119.03 -56.74
CA ILE A 800 19.52 118.91 -56.95
C ILE A 800 19.08 117.71 -56.06
N ILE A 801 18.41 117.88 -54.91
CA ILE A 801 16.98 118.16 -54.65
C ILE A 801 16.03 116.99 -55.03
N GLN A 802 15.66 116.21 -53.99
CA GLN A 802 14.29 115.99 -53.50
C GLN A 802 13.26 115.29 -54.42
N ARG A 803 12.86 114.06 -54.03
CA ARG A 803 11.43 113.71 -53.99
C ARG A 803 11.11 112.67 -52.91
N GLN A 804 10.23 113.11 -52.01
CA GLN A 804 9.62 112.44 -50.88
C GLN A 804 8.73 111.24 -51.28
N ASN A 805 8.58 110.34 -50.30
CA ASN A 805 7.35 109.71 -49.80
C ASN A 805 6.35 109.14 -50.83
N ASN A 806 6.06 107.83 -50.71
CA ASN A 806 4.73 107.42 -50.25
C ASN A 806 4.56 105.90 -50.07
N LEU A 807 3.71 105.58 -49.10
CA LEU A 807 2.90 104.36 -48.87
C LEU A 807 3.62 103.17 -48.20
N THR A 808 3.59 103.02 -46.87
CA THR A 808 2.48 102.55 -45.98
C THR A 808 2.08 101.08 -46.15
N ASN A 809 2.17 100.36 -45.02
CA ASN A 809 1.21 99.41 -44.45
C ASN A 809 0.72 98.20 -45.24
N ILE A 810 0.82 97.03 -44.59
CA ILE A 810 -0.22 96.01 -44.27
C ILE A 810 0.58 94.80 -43.72
N VAL A 811 0.70 94.58 -42.40
CA VAL A 811 -0.26 93.87 -41.49
C VAL A 811 -0.64 92.50 -42.07
N SER A 812 -0.17 91.38 -41.48
CA SER A 812 -0.98 90.43 -40.69
C SER A 812 -2.31 90.06 -41.38
N GLU A 813 -2.54 88.80 -41.74
CA GLU A 813 -3.19 87.84 -40.83
C GLU A 813 -3.03 86.38 -41.31
N LYS A 814 -2.97 85.50 -40.30
CA LYS A 814 -3.21 84.05 -40.25
C LYS A 814 -2.11 83.07 -40.67
#